data_AF-A0A431UR15-F1
#
_entry.id   AF-A0A431UR15-F1
#
_cell.length_a   1.000
_cell.length_b   1.000
_cell.length_c   1.000
_cell.angle_alpha   90.00
_cell.angle_beta   90.00
_cell.angle_gamma   90.00
#
_symmetry.space_group_name_H-M   'P 1'
#
loop_
_entity.id
_entity.type
_entity.pdbx_description
1 polymer ?
#
loop_
_entity_poly.entity_id
_entity_poly.type
_entity_poly.pdbx_seq_one_letter_code
_entity_poly.pdbx_strand_id
1 'polypeptide(L)'
;MKVRTRMLIALSTLPILLLLLIGSGWIQISFLNNASNDIERNFNLSVLASQIQSDIKDKGIILRNLVNYSDDTAIRKEIAELQIKTDNIKKNLYMIQENAETDEQKELVDTLNNTINDFEIYSNQVISLISENKKDEARALIGENSNSIHEDFSKILNEIHLSYNRNLENSLKMMLTEVQNNIILFGFILVVIIIVVMLIIVKSISSITSRMTSMAKLMSDIANGKINLTTKVEMKANDEFDEIARSFNQLTDTLDKKIEKEKELTWKKSNIAKISAHLTGSHDLETLGNRLLSDIVPLVDSSHAVFYVKSLDDRKSKQFNLISAYGLKENKRIRHTLKPGEGLIGQAIIEKTPILLTEVPPDYIRIVTGLGETAPSQVFILPIIFEGEVNALLEIASLKPISPAQQSLIEEFADHLAIVIESVVGRIQLTQLLEESQLLMEEIQAQAEELQNQQEELRATNEELEEQTQALRQSEQKLQIQQEELEQTNTELEEKAKRLEEQNIKFEQANRTVEKAKAELEIKAEQLALSSKYKSEFLANMSHELRTPLNSLIILSKLLADNPKQNLTEKQVEYAKTIYSSSNDLLILINNILDLAKIESGKTEIIPGTVYISHLVEFVQNNFKAIAEEKNVILTVEVKEGTPNTIYSDEVRIQQILNNLLSNAFKFTEQGKVHLEIGLIDNSQKPIYAFSVLDTGIGISKEKLDLIFEAFQQADGTTSRKYGGTGLGLSISRELATLLGGELLVESEEGRGSKFTLFISDYIEEKIEVIDTAKNEAAATIPEEIAKANLYFEEKPMDNVQKNPPENGHIKRLLIVDDDVNQRNSLMELIGNMDFVIKAVSSGKEAIELLKLDHFDCLILDLGLSDKSGFDLLAEIKNTEAYEQLKVFIYTGRDLTSKEEIELNKFAHTIIIKNEHSPERLVAELELYLSELKTSQDNESSTTEKISSTHQLEGKKVLLVDDDIRNVFALSSVLEMMGMEVVFAENGLESLRILNENSDIDLVLMDIMMPEMDGYEAIEKIRSNTEFERLPIIALTAKAMKEDRLKCLEIGASDYIAKPVEPEQLISLIKVWLY
;
A
#
# COMPACT_ATOMS: atom_id res chain seq x y z
N MET A 1 40.08 -28.90 34.81
CA MET A 1 39.97 -28.21 33.50
C MET A 1 40.14 -26.73 33.75
N LYS A 2 41.03 -26.09 32.98
CA LYS A 2 41.23 -24.64 33.02
C LYS A 2 39.89 -23.92 32.76
N VAL A 3 39.71 -22.74 33.34
CA VAL A 3 38.50 -21.91 33.15
C VAL A 3 38.23 -21.69 31.66
N ARG A 4 39.30 -21.45 30.88
CA ARG A 4 39.26 -21.30 29.42
C ARG A 4 38.65 -22.52 28.72
N THR A 5 39.00 -23.73 29.14
CA THR A 5 38.49 -24.97 28.52
C THR A 5 37.01 -25.19 28.81
N ARG A 6 36.53 -24.82 30.00
CA ARG A 6 35.09 -24.90 30.34
C ARG A 6 34.26 -23.90 29.53
N MET A 7 34.77 -22.67 29.36
CA MET A 7 34.11 -21.66 28.53
C MET A 7 34.10 -22.05 27.03
N LEU A 8 35.18 -22.63 26.52
CA LEU A 8 35.22 -23.11 25.14
C LEU A 8 34.20 -24.23 24.86
N ILE A 9 33.98 -25.15 25.80
CA ILE A 9 32.94 -26.18 25.66
C ILE A 9 31.54 -25.53 25.59
N ALA A 10 31.26 -24.57 26.46
CA ALA A 10 29.98 -23.85 26.45
C ALA A 10 29.77 -23.01 25.17
N LEU A 11 30.84 -22.47 24.57
CA LEU A 11 30.75 -21.76 23.30
C LEU A 11 30.58 -22.72 22.11
N SER A 12 31.19 -23.91 22.19
CA SER A 12 31.13 -24.93 21.13
C SER A 12 29.76 -25.61 20.98
N THR A 13 28.82 -25.42 21.90
CA THR A 13 27.44 -25.93 21.76
C THR A 13 26.58 -25.05 20.85
N LEU A 14 26.96 -23.79 20.62
CA LEU A 14 26.20 -22.85 19.78
C LEU A 14 26.16 -23.26 18.29
N PRO A 15 27.29 -23.65 17.66
CA PRO A 15 27.28 -24.13 16.27
C PRO A 15 26.52 -25.44 16.08
N ILE A 16 26.54 -26.32 17.10
CA ILE A 16 25.79 -27.59 17.08
C ILE A 16 24.28 -27.30 17.08
N LEU A 17 23.84 -26.32 17.87
CA LEU A 17 22.45 -25.87 17.86
C LEU A 17 22.04 -25.29 16.49
N LEU A 18 22.93 -24.50 15.88
CA LEU A 18 22.69 -23.94 14.54
C LEU A 18 22.53 -25.04 13.48
N LEU A 19 23.40 -26.05 13.50
CA LEU A 19 23.31 -27.20 12.59
C LEU A 19 22.02 -28.00 12.77
N LEU A 20 21.56 -28.17 14.01
CA LEU A 20 20.28 -28.83 14.30
C LEU A 20 19.09 -28.03 13.76
N LEU A 21 19.10 -26.70 13.89
CA LEU A 21 18.07 -25.81 13.34
C LEU A 21 18.04 -25.84 11.81
N ILE A 22 19.22 -25.84 11.17
CA ILE A 22 19.33 -25.96 9.71
C ILE A 22 18.80 -27.33 9.25
N GLY A 23 19.18 -28.40 9.95
CA GLY A 23 18.68 -29.76 9.66
C GLY A 23 17.17 -29.88 9.80
N SER A 24 16.57 -29.32 10.85
CA SER A 24 15.11 -29.30 11.01
C SER A 24 14.42 -28.48 9.93
N GLY A 25 14.99 -27.33 9.56
CA GLY A 25 14.47 -26.49 8.48
C GLY A 25 14.48 -27.23 7.14
N TRP A 26 15.56 -27.97 6.84
CA TRP A 26 15.67 -28.76 5.62
C TRP A 26 14.64 -29.90 5.54
N ILE A 27 14.44 -30.62 6.65
CA ILE A 27 13.38 -31.65 6.76
C ILE A 27 12.00 -31.03 6.51
N GLN A 28 11.75 -29.84 7.05
CA GLN A 28 10.46 -29.17 6.92
C GLN A 28 10.18 -28.67 5.50
N ILE A 29 11.21 -28.14 4.83
CA ILE A 29 11.15 -27.77 3.41
C ILE A 29 10.91 -29.00 2.53
N SER A 30 11.58 -30.12 2.81
CA SER A 30 11.36 -31.37 2.07
C SER A 30 9.94 -31.87 2.21
N PHE A 31 9.35 -31.78 3.42
CA PHE A 31 7.96 -32.15 3.65
C PHE A 31 6.99 -31.25 2.87
N LEU A 32 7.21 -29.94 2.91
CA LEU A 32 6.43 -28.96 2.15
C LEU A 32 6.47 -29.21 0.65
N ASN A 33 7.65 -29.52 0.09
CA ASN A 33 7.80 -29.83 -1.33
C ASN A 33 7.02 -31.08 -1.73
N ASN A 34 7.09 -32.16 -0.94
CA ASN A 34 6.37 -33.39 -1.24
C ASN A 34 4.85 -33.16 -1.23
N ALA A 35 4.35 -32.47 -0.22
CA ALA A 35 2.92 -32.18 -0.13
C ALA A 35 2.45 -31.15 -1.17
N SER A 36 3.32 -30.23 -1.62
CA SER A 36 3.03 -29.37 -2.77
C SER A 36 2.81 -30.19 -4.04
N ASN A 37 3.64 -31.22 -4.27
CA ASN A 37 3.47 -32.11 -5.42
C ASN A 37 2.16 -32.90 -5.34
N ASP A 38 1.74 -33.34 -4.15
CA ASP A 38 0.45 -34.03 -3.95
C ASP A 38 -0.75 -33.12 -4.21
N ILE A 39 -0.66 -31.84 -3.81
CA ILE A 39 -1.69 -30.83 -4.08
C ILE A 39 -1.78 -30.54 -5.57
N GLU A 40 -0.64 -30.29 -6.22
CA GLU A 40 -0.56 -30.02 -7.66
C GLU A 40 -1.12 -31.19 -8.48
N ARG A 41 -0.79 -32.43 -8.09
CA ARG A 41 -1.31 -33.64 -8.72
C ARG A 41 -2.84 -33.75 -8.59
N ASN A 42 -3.40 -33.61 -7.39
CA ASN A 42 -4.86 -33.68 -7.19
C ASN A 42 -5.60 -32.55 -7.92
N PHE A 43 -5.01 -31.35 -7.97
CA PHE A 43 -5.56 -30.22 -8.72
C PHE A 43 -5.57 -30.51 -10.23
N ASN A 44 -4.46 -31.01 -10.78
CA ASN A 44 -4.37 -31.38 -12.20
C ASN A 44 -5.38 -32.48 -12.57
N LEU A 45 -5.63 -33.45 -11.69
CA LEU A 45 -6.64 -34.50 -11.92
C LEU A 45 -8.07 -33.95 -11.93
N SER A 46 -8.36 -32.97 -11.06
CA SER A 46 -9.63 -32.25 -11.06
C SER A 46 -9.85 -31.48 -12.38
N VAL A 47 -8.81 -30.81 -12.89
CA VAL A 47 -8.84 -30.13 -14.20
C VAL A 47 -9.07 -31.12 -15.35
N LEU A 48 -8.39 -32.27 -15.34
CA LEU A 48 -8.57 -33.31 -16.35
C LEU A 48 -10.01 -33.87 -16.36
N ALA A 49 -10.62 -34.07 -15.19
CA ALA A 49 -12.01 -34.50 -15.08
C ALA A 49 -12.97 -33.46 -15.68
N SER A 50 -12.74 -32.18 -15.43
CA SER A 50 -13.51 -31.08 -16.02
C SER A 50 -13.35 -31.01 -17.55
N GLN A 51 -12.14 -31.26 -18.08
CA GLN A 51 -11.92 -31.33 -19.53
C GLN A 51 -12.66 -32.50 -20.17
N ILE A 52 -12.69 -33.68 -19.54
CA ILE A 52 -13.48 -34.82 -20.02
C ILE A 52 -14.97 -34.45 -20.08
N GLN A 53 -15.47 -33.73 -19.07
CA GLN A 53 -16.86 -33.25 -19.06
C GLN A 53 -17.15 -32.33 -20.25
N SER A 54 -16.26 -31.38 -20.53
CA SER A 54 -16.38 -30.47 -21.67
C SER A 54 -16.33 -31.21 -23.00
N ASP A 55 -15.37 -32.11 -23.19
CA ASP A 55 -15.21 -32.83 -24.46
C ASP A 55 -16.40 -33.80 -24.72
N ILE A 56 -16.99 -34.39 -23.67
CA ILE A 56 -18.21 -35.21 -23.80
C ILE A 56 -19.41 -34.36 -24.23
N LYS A 57 -19.54 -33.15 -23.67
CA LYS A 57 -20.58 -32.19 -24.05
C LYS A 57 -20.44 -31.76 -25.51
N ASP A 58 -19.22 -31.41 -25.93
CA ASP A 58 -18.92 -31.06 -27.31
C ASP A 58 -19.29 -32.21 -28.26
N LYS A 59 -18.96 -33.45 -27.92
CA LYS A 59 -19.34 -34.62 -28.73
C LYS A 59 -20.85 -34.81 -28.84
N GLY A 60 -21.60 -34.54 -27.77
CA GLY A 60 -23.07 -34.55 -27.81
C GLY A 60 -23.63 -33.52 -28.80
N ILE A 61 -23.05 -32.31 -28.82
CA ILE A 61 -23.40 -31.25 -29.77
C ILE A 61 -23.05 -31.66 -31.22
N ILE A 62 -21.84 -32.18 -31.44
CA ILE A 62 -21.38 -32.65 -32.76
C ILE A 62 -22.29 -33.77 -33.29
N LEU A 63 -22.66 -34.75 -32.46
CA LEU A 63 -23.58 -35.82 -32.84
C LEU A 63 -24.96 -35.30 -33.26
N ARG A 64 -25.47 -34.30 -32.55
CA ARG A 64 -26.74 -33.64 -32.88
C ARG A 64 -26.65 -32.84 -34.19
N ASN A 65 -25.53 -32.15 -34.42
CA ASN A 65 -25.28 -31.39 -35.64
C ASN A 65 -25.15 -32.31 -36.87
N LEU A 66 -24.52 -33.48 -36.71
CA LEU A 66 -24.35 -34.46 -37.78
C LEU A 66 -25.66 -34.90 -38.44
N VAL A 67 -26.77 -34.96 -37.69
CA VAL A 67 -28.07 -35.32 -38.28
C VAL A 67 -28.70 -34.18 -39.11
N ASN A 68 -28.25 -32.94 -38.89
CA ASN A 68 -28.79 -31.76 -39.56
C ASN A 68 -28.00 -31.37 -40.82
N TYR A 69 -26.79 -31.89 -41.02
CA TYR A 69 -26.02 -31.64 -42.23
C TYR A 69 -26.49 -32.50 -43.41
N SER A 70 -26.60 -31.89 -44.59
CA SER A 70 -26.96 -32.57 -45.85
C SER A 70 -25.76 -32.80 -46.78
N ASP A 71 -24.64 -32.14 -46.52
CA ASP A 71 -23.42 -32.20 -47.32
C ASP A 71 -22.44 -33.23 -46.75
N ASP A 72 -22.05 -34.20 -47.58
CA ASP A 72 -21.09 -35.28 -47.26
C ASP A 72 -19.72 -34.75 -46.83
N THR A 73 -19.30 -33.57 -47.30
CA THR A 73 -18.02 -32.98 -46.91
C THR A 73 -18.08 -32.36 -45.52
N ALA A 74 -19.18 -31.69 -45.17
CA ALA A 74 -19.44 -31.18 -43.81
C ALA A 74 -19.57 -32.33 -42.79
N ILE A 75 -20.28 -33.41 -43.16
CA ILE A 75 -20.41 -34.62 -42.33
C ILE A 75 -19.03 -35.25 -42.05
N ARG A 76 -18.15 -35.34 -43.05
CA ARG A 76 -16.78 -35.86 -42.86
C ARG A 76 -15.93 -34.97 -41.94
N LYS A 77 -16.07 -33.65 -42.04
CA LYS A 77 -15.35 -32.70 -41.17
C LYS A 77 -15.79 -32.86 -39.71
N GLU A 78 -17.09 -32.95 -39.48
CA GLU A 78 -17.63 -33.13 -38.12
C GLU A 78 -17.29 -34.50 -37.53
N ILE A 79 -17.30 -35.57 -38.33
CA ILE A 79 -16.81 -36.89 -37.87
C ILE A 79 -15.32 -36.80 -37.48
N ALA A 80 -14.50 -36.04 -38.20
CA ALA A 80 -13.09 -35.84 -37.84
C ALA A 80 -12.92 -35.06 -36.53
N GLU A 81 -13.72 -34.01 -36.31
CA GLU A 81 -13.74 -33.26 -35.03
C GLU A 81 -14.19 -34.15 -33.86
N LEU A 82 -15.20 -35.01 -34.09
CA LEU A 82 -15.67 -36.00 -33.12
C LEU A 82 -14.55 -36.98 -32.73
N GLN A 83 -13.75 -37.42 -33.70
CA GLN A 83 -12.60 -38.30 -33.49
C GLN A 83 -11.51 -37.62 -32.61
N ILE A 84 -11.20 -36.35 -32.89
CA ILE A 84 -10.23 -35.56 -32.10
C ILE A 84 -10.67 -35.49 -30.63
N LYS A 85 -11.97 -35.22 -30.41
CA LYS A 85 -12.55 -35.17 -29.06
C LYS A 85 -12.53 -36.53 -28.37
N THR A 86 -12.80 -37.62 -29.09
CA THR A 86 -12.65 -38.98 -28.58
C THR A 86 -11.22 -39.29 -28.13
N ASP A 87 -10.22 -38.86 -28.88
CA ASP A 87 -8.81 -39.09 -28.54
C ASP A 87 -8.38 -38.28 -27.30
N ASN A 88 -8.86 -37.03 -27.17
CA ASN A 88 -8.63 -36.20 -25.98
C ASN A 88 -9.24 -36.84 -24.72
N ILE A 89 -10.49 -37.32 -24.80
CA ILE A 89 -11.16 -38.00 -23.69
C ILE A 89 -10.36 -39.23 -23.26
N LYS A 90 -9.94 -40.07 -24.21
CA LYS A 90 -9.12 -41.27 -23.89
C LYS A 90 -7.79 -40.92 -23.24
N LYS A 91 -7.11 -39.89 -23.74
CA LYS A 91 -5.85 -39.40 -23.17
C LYS A 91 -6.05 -38.92 -21.74
N ASN A 92 -7.05 -38.07 -21.50
CA ASN A 92 -7.31 -37.52 -20.18
C ASN A 92 -7.78 -38.60 -19.20
N LEU A 93 -8.61 -39.55 -19.67
CA LEU A 93 -9.04 -40.69 -18.87
C LEU A 93 -7.86 -41.57 -18.45
N TYR A 94 -6.91 -41.83 -19.37
CA TYR A 94 -5.69 -42.57 -19.04
C TYR A 94 -4.87 -41.88 -17.95
N MET A 95 -4.70 -40.55 -18.04
CA MET A 95 -3.99 -39.78 -17.02
C MET A 95 -4.71 -39.83 -15.66
N ILE A 96 -6.04 -39.80 -15.63
CA ILE A 96 -6.82 -39.95 -14.39
C ILE A 96 -6.68 -41.36 -13.82
N GLN A 97 -6.70 -42.38 -14.68
CA GLN A 97 -6.60 -43.79 -14.28
C GLN A 97 -5.23 -44.15 -13.71
N GLU A 98 -4.14 -43.61 -14.28
CA GLU A 98 -2.78 -43.82 -13.80
C GLU A 98 -2.53 -43.20 -12.42
N ASN A 99 -3.28 -42.15 -12.07
CA ASN A 99 -3.08 -41.37 -10.85
C ASN A 99 -4.20 -41.57 -9.80
N ALA A 100 -5.13 -42.51 -10.03
CA ALA A 100 -6.16 -42.85 -9.04
C ALA A 100 -5.53 -43.62 -7.87
N GLU A 101 -5.49 -43.00 -6.69
CA GLU A 101 -4.83 -43.58 -5.51
C GLU A 101 -5.77 -44.39 -4.64
N THR A 102 -7.00 -43.91 -4.45
CA THR A 102 -7.98 -44.54 -3.55
C THR A 102 -8.80 -45.61 -4.27
N ASP A 103 -9.28 -46.60 -3.53
CA ASP A 103 -10.17 -47.64 -4.09
C ASP A 103 -11.48 -47.04 -4.63
N GLU A 104 -12.00 -45.99 -3.97
CA GLU A 104 -13.16 -45.20 -4.43
C GLU A 104 -12.89 -44.51 -5.78
N GLN A 105 -11.72 -43.88 -5.94
CA GLN A 105 -11.35 -43.23 -7.21
C GLN A 105 -11.20 -44.24 -8.34
N LYS A 106 -10.61 -45.41 -8.08
CA LYS A 106 -10.47 -46.46 -9.09
C LYS A 106 -11.82 -46.99 -9.56
N GLU A 107 -12.75 -47.22 -8.63
CA GLU A 107 -14.11 -47.67 -8.95
C GLU A 107 -14.87 -46.61 -9.78
N LEU A 108 -14.75 -45.33 -9.41
CA LEU A 108 -15.37 -44.23 -10.16
C LEU A 108 -14.78 -44.08 -11.57
N VAL A 109 -13.46 -44.21 -11.72
CA VAL A 109 -12.79 -44.14 -13.03
C VAL A 109 -13.14 -45.34 -13.91
N ASP A 110 -13.23 -46.54 -13.35
CA ASP A 110 -13.67 -47.73 -14.08
C ASP A 110 -15.12 -47.58 -14.55
N THR A 111 -15.98 -47.01 -13.71
CA THR A 111 -17.37 -46.69 -14.06
C THR A 111 -17.43 -45.65 -15.17
N LEU A 112 -16.66 -44.56 -15.06
CA LEU A 112 -16.55 -43.54 -16.11
C LEU A 112 -16.07 -44.13 -17.44
N ASN A 113 -15.06 -45.01 -17.41
CA ASN A 113 -14.54 -45.68 -18.60
C ASN A 113 -15.62 -46.54 -19.28
N ASN A 114 -16.42 -47.28 -18.49
CA ASN A 114 -17.54 -48.04 -19.02
C ASN A 114 -18.58 -47.13 -19.68
N THR A 115 -18.96 -46.03 -19.03
CA THR A 115 -19.91 -45.05 -19.60
C THR A 115 -19.36 -44.39 -20.87
N ILE A 116 -18.06 -44.07 -20.93
CA ILE A 116 -17.38 -43.58 -22.15
C ILE A 116 -17.48 -44.60 -23.28
N ASN A 117 -17.28 -45.88 -23.00
CA ASN A 117 -17.41 -46.93 -24.00
C ASN A 117 -18.84 -47.11 -24.49
N ASP A 118 -19.84 -47.02 -23.60
CA ASP A 118 -21.26 -47.08 -23.97
C ASP A 118 -21.65 -45.90 -24.87
N PHE A 119 -21.16 -44.70 -24.56
CA PHE A 119 -21.36 -43.51 -25.41
C PHE A 119 -20.65 -43.63 -26.75
N GLU A 120 -19.46 -44.23 -26.82
CA GLU A 120 -18.79 -44.53 -28.09
C GLU A 120 -19.61 -45.50 -28.95
N ILE A 121 -20.18 -46.55 -28.36
CA ILE A 121 -21.05 -47.49 -29.08
C ILE A 121 -22.26 -46.75 -29.65
N TYR A 122 -22.92 -45.93 -28.82
CA TYR A 122 -24.03 -45.08 -29.24
C TYR A 122 -23.64 -44.09 -30.35
N SER A 123 -22.52 -43.38 -30.20
CA SER A 123 -21.98 -42.43 -31.18
C SER A 123 -21.74 -43.11 -32.53
N ASN A 124 -21.14 -44.31 -32.52
CA ASN A 124 -20.89 -45.08 -33.74
C ASN A 124 -22.18 -45.58 -34.40
N GLN A 125 -23.21 -45.92 -33.62
CA GLN A 125 -24.54 -46.27 -34.18
C GLN A 125 -25.17 -45.08 -34.88
N VAL A 126 -25.10 -43.88 -34.28
CA VAL A 126 -25.58 -42.64 -34.89
C VAL A 126 -24.82 -42.35 -36.19
N ILE A 127 -23.48 -42.40 -36.17
CA ILE A 127 -22.65 -42.20 -37.37
C ILE A 127 -22.98 -43.22 -38.47
N SER A 128 -23.18 -44.50 -38.10
CA SER A 128 -23.57 -45.55 -39.05
C SER A 128 -24.91 -45.25 -39.71
N LEU A 129 -25.94 -44.88 -38.94
CA LEU A 129 -27.26 -44.51 -39.47
C LEU A 129 -27.21 -43.30 -40.39
N ILE A 130 -26.37 -42.32 -40.07
CA ILE A 130 -26.15 -41.15 -40.92
C ILE A 130 -25.46 -41.54 -42.22
N SER A 131 -24.44 -42.42 -42.17
CA SER A 131 -23.75 -42.93 -43.37
C SER A 131 -24.63 -43.82 -44.26
N GLU A 132 -25.65 -44.47 -43.69
CA GLU A 132 -26.69 -45.22 -44.42
C GLU A 132 -27.84 -44.33 -44.91
N ASN A 133 -27.76 -43.01 -44.70
CA ASN A 133 -28.77 -42.01 -45.04
C ASN A 133 -30.13 -42.21 -44.32
N LYS A 134 -30.12 -42.84 -43.13
CA LYS A 134 -31.30 -43.06 -42.26
C LYS A 134 -31.39 -42.00 -41.16
N LYS A 135 -31.53 -40.73 -41.55
CA LYS A 135 -31.45 -39.58 -40.62
C LYS A 135 -32.60 -39.52 -39.62
N ASP A 136 -33.80 -39.97 -39.98
CA ASP A 136 -34.95 -39.98 -39.06
C ASP A 136 -34.79 -41.03 -37.94
N GLU A 137 -34.21 -42.19 -38.26
CA GLU A 137 -33.84 -43.20 -37.27
C GLU A 137 -32.71 -42.69 -36.35
N ALA A 138 -31.73 -41.97 -36.91
CA ALA A 138 -30.68 -41.31 -36.12
C ALA A 138 -31.25 -40.24 -35.18
N ARG A 139 -32.20 -39.40 -35.63
CA ARG A 139 -32.91 -38.42 -34.80
C ARG A 139 -33.66 -39.07 -33.64
N ALA A 140 -34.37 -40.16 -33.90
CA ALA A 140 -35.09 -40.90 -32.87
C ALA A 140 -34.14 -41.48 -31.82
N LEU A 141 -33.02 -42.10 -32.25
CA LEU A 141 -32.00 -42.64 -31.36
C LEU A 141 -31.32 -41.55 -30.51
N ILE A 142 -31.12 -40.35 -31.07
CA ILE A 142 -30.62 -39.20 -30.31
C ILE A 142 -31.66 -38.73 -29.29
N GLY A 143 -32.93 -38.60 -29.68
CA GLY A 143 -33.99 -38.17 -28.77
C GLY A 143 -34.22 -39.11 -27.57
N GLU A 144 -34.11 -40.43 -27.76
CA GLU A 144 -34.31 -41.42 -26.69
C GLU A 144 -33.15 -41.46 -25.68
N ASN A 145 -31.90 -41.38 -26.16
CA ASN A 145 -30.71 -41.67 -25.33
C ASN A 145 -29.88 -40.43 -24.93
N SER A 146 -30.10 -39.26 -25.56
CA SER A 146 -29.26 -38.07 -25.32
C SER A 146 -29.33 -37.56 -23.88
N ASN A 147 -30.49 -37.64 -23.22
CA ASN A 147 -30.64 -37.12 -21.86
C ASN A 147 -30.07 -38.07 -20.81
N SER A 148 -30.28 -39.39 -20.95
CA SER A 148 -29.82 -40.35 -19.92
C SER A 148 -28.30 -40.44 -19.89
N ILE A 149 -27.65 -40.50 -21.06
CA ILE A 149 -26.19 -40.63 -21.11
C ILE A 149 -25.52 -39.36 -20.56
N HIS A 150 -26.10 -38.18 -20.82
CA HIS A 150 -25.57 -36.92 -20.32
C HIS A 150 -25.73 -36.78 -18.79
N GLU A 151 -26.87 -37.21 -18.25
CA GLU A 151 -27.09 -37.27 -16.79
C GLU A 151 -26.11 -38.24 -16.10
N ASP A 152 -25.90 -39.43 -16.68
CA ASP A 152 -24.99 -40.44 -16.12
C ASP A 152 -23.53 -39.93 -16.10
N PHE A 153 -23.06 -39.29 -17.18
CA PHE A 153 -21.74 -38.66 -17.20
C PHE A 153 -21.60 -37.52 -16.21
N SER A 154 -22.58 -36.61 -16.17
CA SER A 154 -22.53 -35.46 -15.27
C SER A 154 -22.51 -35.91 -13.81
N LYS A 155 -23.21 -37.01 -13.48
CA LYS A 155 -23.22 -37.57 -12.13
C LYS A 155 -21.87 -38.18 -11.77
N ILE A 156 -21.32 -39.06 -12.60
CA ILE A 156 -20.04 -39.75 -12.34
C ILE A 156 -18.89 -38.74 -12.29
N LEU A 157 -18.82 -37.77 -13.21
CA LEU A 157 -17.77 -36.76 -13.24
C LEU A 157 -17.85 -35.81 -12.04
N ASN A 158 -19.06 -35.47 -11.58
CA ASN A 158 -19.22 -34.68 -10.36
C ASN A 158 -18.80 -35.49 -9.11
N GLU A 159 -19.13 -36.79 -9.04
CA GLU A 159 -18.66 -37.67 -7.96
C GLU A 159 -17.12 -37.81 -7.95
N ILE A 160 -16.49 -37.94 -9.13
CA ILE A 160 -15.03 -37.92 -9.29
C ILE A 160 -14.46 -36.60 -8.79
N HIS A 161 -15.00 -35.47 -9.24
CA HIS A 161 -14.56 -34.13 -8.82
C HIS A 161 -14.69 -33.94 -7.30
N LEU A 162 -15.82 -34.34 -6.71
CA LEU A 162 -16.04 -34.29 -5.26
C LEU A 162 -15.08 -35.22 -4.50
N SER A 163 -14.78 -36.41 -5.02
CA SER A 163 -13.84 -37.35 -4.42
C SER A 163 -12.41 -36.79 -4.41
N TYR A 164 -11.94 -36.23 -5.54
CA TYR A 164 -10.63 -35.58 -5.62
C TYR A 164 -10.52 -34.35 -4.70
N ASN A 165 -11.56 -33.51 -4.64
CA ASN A 165 -11.57 -32.36 -3.74
C ASN A 165 -11.59 -32.76 -2.26
N ARG A 166 -12.34 -33.81 -1.90
CA ARG A 166 -12.33 -34.36 -0.53
C ARG A 166 -10.95 -34.94 -0.18
N ASN A 167 -10.30 -35.64 -1.11
CA ASN A 167 -8.96 -36.18 -0.88
C ASN A 167 -7.92 -35.06 -0.74
N LEU A 168 -8.03 -33.99 -1.53
CA LEU A 168 -7.21 -32.78 -1.41
C LEU A 168 -7.37 -32.13 -0.04
N GLU A 169 -8.61 -31.93 0.42
CA GLU A 169 -8.90 -31.34 1.72
C GLU A 169 -8.36 -32.21 2.88
N ASN A 170 -8.51 -33.53 2.77
CA ASN A 170 -7.96 -34.48 3.75
C ASN A 170 -6.43 -34.47 3.77
N SER A 171 -5.80 -34.43 2.59
CA SER A 171 -4.34 -34.34 2.45
C SER A 171 -3.81 -33.03 3.04
N LEU A 172 -4.49 -31.90 2.79
CA LEU A 172 -4.18 -30.62 3.41
C LEU A 172 -4.30 -30.65 4.93
N LYS A 173 -5.37 -31.25 5.47
CA LYS A 173 -5.55 -31.40 6.94
C LYS A 173 -4.47 -32.27 7.56
N MET A 174 -4.14 -33.40 6.94
CA MET A 174 -3.05 -34.28 7.40
C MET A 174 -1.72 -33.54 7.37
N MET A 175 -1.41 -32.82 6.30
CA MET A 175 -0.22 -32.00 6.15
C MET A 175 -0.11 -30.93 7.24
N LEU A 176 -1.18 -30.17 7.50
CA LEU A 176 -1.21 -29.14 8.55
C LEU A 176 -0.95 -29.75 9.93
N THR A 177 -1.54 -30.92 10.20
CA THR A 177 -1.36 -31.64 11.47
C THR A 177 0.08 -32.13 11.63
N GLU A 178 0.68 -32.68 10.57
CA GLU A 178 2.08 -33.14 10.57
C GLU A 178 3.05 -31.96 10.79
N VAL A 179 2.82 -30.83 10.12
CA VAL A 179 3.61 -29.60 10.30
C VAL A 179 3.50 -29.10 11.74
N GLN A 180 2.29 -29.06 12.31
CA GLN A 180 2.09 -28.67 13.71
C GLN A 180 2.83 -29.60 14.68
N ASN A 181 2.72 -30.93 14.49
CA ASN A 181 3.40 -31.91 15.33
C ASN A 181 4.93 -31.77 15.25
N ASN A 182 5.48 -31.55 14.06
CA ASN A 182 6.90 -31.34 13.86
C ASN A 182 7.38 -30.04 14.52
N ILE A 183 6.63 -28.93 14.38
CA ILE A 183 6.95 -27.66 15.06
C ILE A 183 6.97 -27.85 16.59
N ILE A 184 5.99 -28.56 17.14
CA ILE A 184 5.92 -28.83 18.59
C ILE A 184 7.12 -29.68 19.04
N LEU A 185 7.45 -30.74 18.30
CA LEU A 185 8.58 -31.63 18.61
C LEU A 185 9.92 -30.87 18.59
N PHE A 186 10.19 -30.11 17.53
CA PHE A 186 11.42 -29.32 17.40
C PHE A 186 11.48 -28.19 18.45
N GLY A 187 10.36 -27.56 18.75
CA GLY A 187 10.24 -26.58 19.84
C GLY A 187 10.61 -27.19 21.20
N PHE A 188 10.12 -28.40 21.49
CA PHE A 188 10.48 -29.10 22.72
C PHE A 188 11.98 -29.44 22.81
N ILE A 189 12.56 -29.96 21.72
CA ILE A 189 14.00 -30.27 21.65
C ILE A 189 14.85 -29.00 21.90
N LEU A 190 14.47 -27.88 21.29
CA LEU A 190 15.15 -26.60 21.46
C LEU A 190 15.15 -26.15 22.94
N VAL A 191 14.00 -26.23 23.61
CA VAL A 191 13.87 -25.87 25.04
C VAL A 191 14.77 -26.75 25.91
N VAL A 192 14.80 -28.05 25.66
CA VAL A 192 15.67 -28.99 26.41
C VAL A 192 17.14 -28.62 26.24
N ILE A 193 17.58 -28.32 25.02
CA ILE A 193 18.98 -27.92 24.76
C ILE A 193 19.33 -26.62 25.49
N ILE A 194 18.45 -25.60 25.46
CA ILE A 194 18.66 -24.32 26.15
C ILE A 194 18.82 -24.54 27.67
N ILE A 195 17.97 -25.37 28.28
CA ILE A 195 18.05 -25.68 29.71
C ILE A 195 19.39 -26.34 30.07
N VAL A 196 19.84 -27.30 29.26
CA VAL A 196 21.12 -27.99 29.50
C VAL A 196 22.30 -27.01 29.41
N VAL A 197 22.32 -26.14 28.39
CA VAL A 197 23.36 -25.10 28.24
C VAL A 197 23.35 -24.12 29.42
N MET A 198 22.16 -23.68 29.86
CA MET A 198 22.00 -22.79 31.01
C MET A 198 22.58 -23.41 32.29
N LEU A 199 22.27 -24.70 32.57
CA LEU A 199 22.78 -25.41 33.74
C LEU A 199 24.31 -25.51 33.74
N ILE A 200 24.93 -25.73 32.58
CA ILE A 200 26.40 -25.78 32.44
C ILE A 200 27.01 -24.40 32.75
N ILE A 201 26.43 -23.33 32.23
CA ILE A 201 26.91 -21.95 32.45
C ILE A 201 26.82 -21.58 33.93
N VAL A 202 25.66 -21.79 34.56
CA VAL A 202 25.43 -21.46 35.99
C VAL A 202 26.41 -22.21 36.89
N LYS A 203 26.61 -23.51 36.66
CA LYS A 203 27.56 -24.32 37.45
C LYS A 203 29.00 -23.85 37.27
N SER A 204 29.38 -23.41 36.07
CA SER A 204 30.71 -22.88 35.78
C SER A 204 30.98 -21.56 36.51
N ILE A 205 30.03 -20.62 36.45
CA ILE A 205 30.15 -19.30 37.10
C ILE A 205 30.26 -19.45 38.62
N SER A 206 29.36 -20.23 39.24
CA SER A 206 29.35 -20.42 40.70
C SER A 206 30.68 -20.98 41.25
N SER A 207 31.30 -21.91 40.51
CA SER A 207 32.60 -22.48 40.88
C SER A 207 33.75 -21.46 40.86
N ILE A 208 33.71 -20.45 39.99
CA ILE A 208 34.76 -19.44 39.86
C ILE A 208 34.61 -18.40 40.96
N THR A 209 33.38 -17.89 41.16
CA THR A 209 33.09 -16.84 42.13
C THR A 209 33.48 -17.24 43.55
N SER A 210 33.12 -18.44 44.01
CA SER A 210 33.42 -18.91 45.38
C SER A 210 34.92 -18.93 45.71
N ARG A 211 35.77 -19.28 44.73
CA ARG A 211 37.23 -19.33 44.89
C ARG A 211 37.84 -17.93 44.93
N MET A 212 37.36 -17.00 44.09
CA MET A 212 37.80 -15.61 44.10
C MET A 212 37.49 -14.91 45.42
N THR A 213 36.27 -15.07 45.96
CA THR A 213 35.85 -14.41 47.21
C THR A 213 36.69 -14.88 48.40
N SER A 214 37.08 -16.16 48.42
CA SER A 214 37.93 -16.73 49.47
C SER A 214 39.33 -16.10 49.49
N MET A 215 39.92 -15.87 48.32
CA MET A 215 41.26 -15.28 48.21
C MET A 215 41.26 -13.78 48.55
N ALA A 216 40.23 -13.04 48.12
CA ALA A 216 40.06 -11.63 48.44
C ALA A 216 39.97 -11.38 49.96
N LYS A 217 39.27 -12.27 50.68
CA LYS A 217 39.14 -12.19 52.15
C LYS A 217 40.49 -12.33 52.86
N LEU A 218 41.30 -13.32 52.46
CA LEU A 218 42.63 -13.56 53.06
C LEU A 218 43.59 -12.37 52.85
N MET A 219 43.56 -11.74 51.66
CA MET A 219 44.35 -10.54 51.38
C MET A 219 43.94 -9.36 52.25
N SER A 220 42.63 -9.14 52.42
CA SER A 220 42.09 -8.09 53.28
C SER A 220 42.50 -8.27 54.75
N ASP A 221 42.51 -9.50 55.24
CA ASP A 221 42.82 -9.76 56.65
C ASP A 221 44.32 -9.52 57.00
N ILE A 222 45.24 -9.72 56.04
CA ILE A 222 46.67 -9.38 56.20
C ILE A 222 46.90 -7.87 56.17
N ALA A 223 46.32 -7.16 55.20
CA ALA A 223 46.49 -5.70 55.08
C ALA A 223 46.05 -4.96 56.35
N ASN A 224 45.08 -5.52 57.08
CA ASN A 224 44.54 -4.96 58.31
C ASN A 224 45.29 -5.41 59.59
N GLY A 225 46.43 -6.10 59.46
CA GLY A 225 47.28 -6.50 60.59
C GLY A 225 46.64 -7.53 61.53
N LYS A 226 45.63 -8.28 61.06
CA LYS A 226 44.80 -9.16 61.90
C LYS A 226 45.24 -10.63 61.92
N ILE A 227 46.41 -10.98 61.38
CA ILE A 227 46.80 -12.39 61.20
C ILE A 227 48.14 -12.76 61.85
N ASN A 228 48.11 -13.90 62.53
CA ASN A 228 49.23 -14.72 62.95
C ASN A 228 49.88 -15.36 61.71
N LEU A 229 51.13 -14.99 61.39
CA LEU A 229 51.86 -15.30 60.13
C LEU A 229 52.14 -16.81 59.87
N THR A 230 51.44 -17.71 60.56
CA THR A 230 51.66 -19.16 60.52
C THR A 230 50.59 -19.94 59.75
N THR A 231 49.51 -19.29 59.29
CA THR A 231 48.40 -19.98 58.59
C THR A 231 48.68 -20.11 57.09
N LYS A 232 48.86 -21.35 56.59
CA LYS A 232 49.11 -21.65 55.16
C LYS A 232 47.82 -21.99 54.41
N VAL A 233 47.70 -21.52 53.16
CA VAL A 233 46.55 -21.83 52.27
C VAL A 233 46.69 -23.24 51.66
N GLU A 234 45.62 -24.06 51.73
CA GLU A 234 45.58 -25.45 51.27
C GLU A 234 45.42 -25.54 49.73
N MET A 235 46.27 -26.32 49.04
CA MET A 235 46.23 -26.51 47.58
C MET A 235 45.48 -27.80 47.23
N LYS A 236 44.50 -27.75 46.31
CA LYS A 236 43.65 -28.92 46.00
C LYS A 236 43.53 -29.27 44.51
N ALA A 237 43.93 -28.43 43.57
CA ALA A 237 43.86 -28.76 42.15
C ALA A 237 44.76 -27.84 41.32
N ASN A 238 45.66 -28.44 40.53
CA ASN A 238 46.72 -27.81 39.73
C ASN A 238 46.18 -26.85 38.63
N ASP A 239 45.53 -25.78 39.06
CA ASP A 239 44.87 -24.74 38.27
C ASP A 239 45.44 -23.35 38.60
N GLU A 240 44.94 -22.34 37.90
CA GLU A 240 45.47 -20.97 37.97
C GLU A 240 45.37 -20.34 39.38
N PHE A 241 44.50 -20.85 40.26
CA PHE A 241 44.36 -20.35 41.63
C PHE A 241 45.40 -20.95 42.60
N ASP A 242 45.91 -22.15 42.32
CA ASP A 242 46.96 -22.82 43.11
C ASP A 242 48.34 -22.16 42.91
N GLU A 243 48.56 -21.45 41.81
CA GLU A 243 49.77 -20.65 41.57
C GLU A 243 49.82 -19.39 42.45
N ILE A 244 48.66 -18.73 42.62
CA ILE A 244 48.52 -17.55 43.47
C ILE A 244 48.69 -17.93 44.95
N ALA A 245 48.15 -19.08 45.37
CA ALA A 245 48.31 -19.59 46.74
C ALA A 245 49.77 -19.87 47.12
N ARG A 246 50.60 -20.33 46.17
CA ARG A 246 52.04 -20.58 46.41
C ARG A 246 52.83 -19.30 46.65
N SER A 247 52.63 -18.30 45.81
CA SER A 247 53.31 -17.00 45.92
C SER A 247 53.01 -16.30 47.25
N PHE A 248 51.77 -16.42 47.72
CA PHE A 248 51.32 -15.86 48.99
C PHE A 248 52.03 -16.47 50.21
N ASN A 249 52.17 -17.79 50.26
CA ASN A 249 52.81 -18.47 51.41
C ASN A 249 54.31 -18.14 51.54
N GLN A 250 55.00 -17.79 50.45
CA GLN A 250 56.44 -17.47 50.45
C GLN A 250 56.75 -16.09 51.04
N LEU A 251 55.88 -15.11 50.82
CA LEU A 251 56.04 -13.73 51.31
C LEU A 251 56.04 -13.67 52.84
N THR A 252 55.20 -14.50 53.47
CA THR A 252 54.99 -14.54 54.92
C THR A 252 56.24 -14.98 55.71
N ASP A 253 56.99 -15.98 55.24
CA ASP A 253 58.21 -16.48 55.94
C ASP A 253 59.36 -15.47 55.95
N THR A 254 59.38 -14.55 54.98
CA THR A 254 60.48 -13.58 54.82
C THR A 254 60.41 -12.44 55.84
N LEU A 255 59.21 -12.09 56.31
CA LEU A 255 59.00 -10.94 57.20
C LEU A 255 59.47 -11.20 58.65
N ASP A 256 59.30 -12.42 59.16
CA ASP A 256 59.49 -12.74 60.58
C ASP A 256 60.99 -12.70 61.01
N LYS A 257 61.89 -13.16 60.13
CA LYS A 257 63.34 -13.17 60.37
C LYS A 257 63.97 -11.78 60.43
N LYS A 258 63.30 -10.73 59.95
CA LYS A 258 63.88 -9.39 59.80
C LYS A 258 63.83 -8.56 61.11
N ILE A 259 62.92 -8.88 62.02
CA ILE A 259 62.61 -8.06 63.21
C ILE A 259 63.65 -8.24 64.34
N GLU A 260 64.11 -9.47 64.62
CA GLU A 260 64.98 -9.75 65.79
C GLU A 260 66.40 -9.14 65.67
N LYS A 261 66.95 -9.10 64.44
CA LYS A 261 68.27 -8.50 64.15
C LYS A 261 68.32 -6.99 64.38
N GLU A 262 67.19 -6.31 64.46
CA GLU A 262 67.15 -4.85 64.50
C GLU A 262 67.51 -4.26 65.89
N LYS A 263 67.28 -5.01 66.98
CA LYS A 263 67.47 -4.52 68.37
C LYS A 263 68.93 -4.39 68.82
N GLU A 264 69.78 -5.39 68.59
CA GLU A 264 71.21 -5.32 68.97
C GLU A 264 71.97 -4.25 68.18
N LEU A 265 71.60 -4.08 66.90
CA LEU A 265 72.17 -3.07 66.02
C LEU A 265 71.98 -1.64 66.59
N THR A 266 70.88 -1.41 67.31
CA THR A 266 70.48 -0.08 67.77
C THR A 266 71.36 0.45 68.92
N TRP A 267 71.80 -0.39 69.87
CA TRP A 267 72.66 0.04 71.00
C TRP A 267 74.09 0.40 70.55
N LYS A 268 74.66 -0.40 69.64
CA LYS A 268 75.97 -0.15 69.01
C LYS A 268 75.96 1.16 68.22
N LYS A 269 74.98 1.32 67.31
CA LYS A 269 74.82 2.54 66.50
C LYS A 269 74.70 3.80 67.34
N SER A 270 73.99 3.76 68.48
CA SER A 270 73.78 4.93 69.34
C SER A 270 75.07 5.46 69.96
N ASN A 271 75.94 4.59 70.51
CA ASN A 271 77.21 5.01 71.12
C ASN A 271 78.24 5.46 70.08
N ILE A 272 78.34 4.77 68.94
CA ILE A 272 79.20 5.18 67.82
C ILE A 272 78.77 6.56 67.31
N ALA A 273 77.47 6.79 67.12
CA ALA A 273 76.94 8.08 66.66
C ALA A 273 77.31 9.22 67.62
N LYS A 274 77.20 9.00 68.93
CA LYS A 274 77.50 10.02 69.95
C LYS A 274 78.96 10.47 69.92
N ILE A 275 79.91 9.53 69.90
CA ILE A 275 81.35 9.87 69.90
C ILE A 275 81.76 10.45 68.54
N SER A 276 81.25 9.88 67.43
CA SER A 276 81.51 10.41 66.08
C SER A 276 81.07 11.88 65.95
N ALA A 277 79.95 12.26 66.55
CA ALA A 277 79.47 13.63 66.54
C ALA A 277 80.43 14.63 67.23
N HIS A 278 81.09 14.24 68.33
CA HIS A 278 82.04 15.10 69.06
C HIS A 278 83.37 15.32 68.32
N LEU A 279 83.80 14.32 67.53
CA LEU A 279 85.05 14.39 66.77
C LEU A 279 84.92 15.17 65.46
N THR A 280 83.69 15.22 64.93
CA THR A 280 83.37 15.97 63.72
C THR A 280 83.58 17.47 63.95
N GLY A 281 84.25 18.15 63.01
CA GLY A 281 84.56 19.60 63.08
C GLY A 281 85.94 19.96 63.63
N SER A 282 86.83 18.98 63.83
CA SER A 282 88.25 19.23 64.08
C SER A 282 88.97 19.60 62.78
N HIS A 283 89.75 20.68 62.76
CA HIS A 283 90.37 21.23 61.54
C HIS A 283 91.84 20.83 61.39
N ASP A 284 92.39 20.23 62.43
CA ASP A 284 93.77 19.75 62.49
C ASP A 284 93.81 18.45 63.30
N LEU A 285 94.87 17.67 63.08
CA LEU A 285 95.02 16.35 63.70
C LEU A 285 95.20 16.44 65.23
N GLU A 286 95.79 17.51 65.74
CA GLU A 286 96.08 17.70 67.16
C GLU A 286 94.79 17.91 67.98
N THR A 287 93.90 18.77 67.50
CA THR A 287 92.57 19.00 68.09
C THR A 287 91.74 17.71 68.08
N LEU A 288 91.79 16.95 66.98
CA LEU A 288 91.11 15.65 66.86
C LEU A 288 91.62 14.65 67.91
N GLY A 289 92.94 14.50 68.01
CA GLY A 289 93.58 13.56 68.94
C GLY A 289 93.19 13.85 70.40
N ASN A 290 93.18 15.12 70.78
CA ASN A 290 92.83 15.52 72.15
C ASN A 290 91.36 15.22 72.51
N ARG A 291 90.42 15.48 71.60
CA ARG A 291 88.99 15.16 71.82
C ARG A 291 88.76 13.66 71.86
N LEU A 292 89.40 12.91 70.97
CA LEU A 292 89.33 11.46 70.91
C LEU A 292 89.68 10.82 72.26
N LEU A 293 90.83 11.19 72.81
CA LEU A 293 91.27 10.63 74.08
C LEU A 293 90.34 11.02 75.25
N SER A 294 89.77 12.23 75.23
CA SER A 294 88.82 12.68 76.26
C SER A 294 87.49 11.90 76.28
N ASP A 295 87.04 11.38 75.14
CA ASP A 295 85.78 10.61 75.05
C ASP A 295 85.99 9.10 75.24
N ILE A 296 87.06 8.55 74.66
CA ILE A 296 87.33 7.10 74.76
C ILE A 296 87.79 6.71 76.16
N VAL A 297 88.73 7.46 76.76
CA VAL A 297 89.36 7.03 78.03
C VAL A 297 88.32 6.80 79.15
N PRO A 298 87.32 7.67 79.37
CA PRO A 298 86.24 7.41 80.33
C PRO A 298 85.29 6.26 79.94
N LEU A 299 84.99 6.07 78.65
CA LEU A 299 84.04 5.04 78.18
C LEU A 299 84.51 3.61 78.49
N VAL A 300 85.82 3.42 78.52
CA VAL A 300 86.46 2.12 78.71
C VAL A 300 87.15 2.00 80.07
N ASP A 301 86.83 2.91 80.99
CA ASP A 301 87.38 3.00 82.36
C ASP A 301 88.92 2.97 82.40
N SER A 302 89.57 3.63 81.45
CA SER A 302 91.03 3.65 81.34
C SER A 302 91.68 4.84 82.03
N SER A 303 93.00 4.80 82.23
CA SER A 303 93.75 5.79 83.02
C SER A 303 94.81 6.56 82.22
N HIS A 304 95.45 5.96 81.22
CA HIS A 304 96.40 6.65 80.32
C HIS A 304 96.10 6.28 78.87
N ALA A 305 96.36 7.18 77.93
CA ALA A 305 96.30 6.87 76.51
C ALA A 305 97.24 7.75 75.67
N VAL A 306 97.68 7.26 74.52
CA VAL A 306 98.45 8.01 73.52
C VAL A 306 97.93 7.73 72.12
N PHE A 307 98.02 8.73 71.26
CA PHE A 307 97.49 8.69 69.91
C PHE A 307 98.52 9.14 68.88
N TYR A 308 98.83 8.26 67.93
CA TYR A 308 99.81 8.48 66.86
C TYR A 308 99.13 8.49 65.50
N VAL A 309 99.56 9.35 64.57
CA VAL A 309 99.04 9.42 63.20
C VAL A 309 100.20 9.40 62.19
N LYS A 310 99.99 8.76 61.04
CA LYS A 310 100.96 8.67 59.94
C LYS A 310 101.34 10.06 59.42
N SER A 311 102.62 10.29 59.19
CA SER A 311 103.15 11.59 58.71
C SER A 311 102.70 11.90 57.27
N LEU A 312 102.45 13.19 57.00
CA LEU A 312 101.99 13.72 55.70
C LEU A 312 103.13 14.24 54.79
N ASP A 313 104.32 14.53 55.35
CA ASP A 313 105.36 15.30 54.68
C ASP A 313 106.22 14.49 53.68
N ASP A 314 106.18 13.16 53.71
CA ASP A 314 106.90 12.32 52.75
C ASP A 314 106.10 11.04 52.47
N ARG A 315 105.51 10.95 51.26
CA ARG A 315 104.75 9.78 50.78
C ARG A 315 105.55 8.47 50.83
N LYS A 316 106.89 8.53 50.94
CA LYS A 316 107.75 7.33 51.06
C LYS A 316 108.11 6.99 52.52
N SER A 317 107.96 7.91 53.47
CA SER A 317 108.29 7.65 54.87
C SER A 317 107.08 7.07 55.62
N LYS A 318 107.14 5.80 56.02
CA LYS A 318 106.09 5.16 56.84
C LYS A 318 106.26 5.48 58.33
N GLN A 319 106.39 6.76 58.68
CA GLN A 319 106.59 7.20 60.06
C GLN A 319 105.26 7.65 60.69
N PHE A 320 105.09 7.38 61.98
CA PHE A 320 103.93 7.83 62.76
C PHE A 320 104.39 8.82 63.82
N ASN A 321 103.71 9.95 63.89
CA ASN A 321 104.00 11.04 64.81
C ASN A 321 103.01 10.99 65.97
N LEU A 322 103.49 11.23 67.19
CA LEU A 322 102.64 11.43 68.35
C LEU A 322 101.83 12.72 68.14
N ILE A 323 100.51 12.59 68.14
CA ILE A 323 99.59 13.72 67.95
C ILE A 323 98.97 14.17 69.28
N SER A 324 98.67 13.24 70.19
CA SER A 324 98.03 13.56 71.47
C SER A 324 98.35 12.50 72.54
N ALA A 325 98.30 12.90 73.81
CA ALA A 325 98.52 12.04 74.98
C ALA A 325 97.59 12.45 76.15
N TYR A 326 97.08 11.47 76.90
CA TYR A 326 96.15 11.65 78.02
C TYR A 326 96.70 11.02 79.31
N GLY A 327 96.74 11.81 80.40
CA GLY A 327 97.13 11.34 81.73
C GLY A 327 98.64 11.22 81.99
N LEU A 328 99.50 11.70 81.09
CA LEU A 328 100.97 11.55 81.14
C LEU A 328 101.71 12.85 81.53
N LYS A 329 102.80 12.73 82.30
CA LYS A 329 103.73 13.84 82.60
C LYS A 329 104.97 13.73 81.69
N GLU A 330 105.39 14.84 81.06
CA GLU A 330 106.59 14.91 80.20
C GLU A 330 107.84 14.39 80.94
N ASN A 331 108.18 13.12 80.71
CA ASN A 331 109.41 12.47 81.12
C ASN A 331 110.12 11.98 79.86
N LYS A 332 111.47 11.96 79.87
CA LYS A 332 112.38 11.63 78.74
C LYS A 332 112.22 10.23 78.10
N ARG A 333 111.13 9.48 78.34
CA ARG A 333 110.92 8.09 77.89
C ARG A 333 109.80 7.88 76.86
N ILE A 334 109.02 8.90 76.47
CA ILE A 334 108.01 8.79 75.40
C ILE A 334 108.66 8.98 74.03
N ARG A 335 108.25 8.20 73.03
CA ARG A 335 108.74 8.31 71.65
C ARG A 335 107.81 9.21 70.85
N HIS A 336 108.34 10.30 70.29
CA HIS A 336 107.56 11.23 69.46
C HIS A 336 107.33 10.72 68.03
N THR A 337 108.16 9.79 67.58
CA THR A 337 108.09 9.17 66.25
C THR A 337 108.23 7.66 66.38
N LEU A 338 107.39 6.93 65.64
CA LEU A 338 107.38 5.48 65.59
C LEU A 338 107.59 4.99 64.17
N LYS A 339 108.33 3.89 64.03
CA LYS A 339 108.48 3.14 62.78
C LYS A 339 107.78 1.78 62.87
N PRO A 340 107.23 1.26 61.76
CA PRO A 340 106.73 -0.10 61.70
C PRO A 340 107.79 -1.12 62.17
N GLY A 341 107.37 -2.09 62.98
CA GLY A 341 108.24 -3.14 63.55
C GLY A 341 109.03 -2.73 64.79
N GLU A 342 108.86 -1.49 65.27
CA GLU A 342 109.56 -0.98 66.44
C GLU A 342 108.74 -1.16 67.74
N GLY A 343 109.08 -2.16 68.56
CA GLY A 343 108.34 -2.48 69.79
C GLY A 343 106.94 -3.04 69.53
N LEU A 344 106.15 -3.27 70.58
CA LEU A 344 104.80 -3.85 70.45
C LEU A 344 103.83 -2.90 69.71
N ILE A 345 103.95 -1.59 69.94
CA ILE A 345 103.16 -0.61 69.20
C ILE A 345 103.54 -0.58 67.71
N GLY A 346 104.82 -0.70 67.37
CA GLY A 346 105.26 -0.84 65.98
C GLY A 346 104.92 -2.19 65.35
N GLN A 347 104.81 -3.25 66.16
CA GLN A 347 104.37 -4.58 65.70
C GLN A 347 102.88 -4.58 65.36
N ALA A 348 102.04 -3.88 66.13
CA ALA A 348 100.62 -3.69 65.81
C ALA A 348 100.41 -3.01 64.44
N ILE A 349 101.36 -2.18 63.99
CA ILE A 349 101.34 -1.56 62.64
C ILE A 349 101.52 -2.61 61.54
N ILE A 350 102.40 -3.59 61.76
CA ILE A 350 102.71 -4.64 60.78
C ILE A 350 101.59 -5.68 60.75
N GLU A 351 101.17 -6.15 61.92
CA GLU A 351 100.18 -7.22 62.05
C GLU A 351 98.75 -6.73 61.78
N LYS A 352 98.50 -5.42 61.92
CA LYS A 352 97.18 -4.79 61.72
C LYS A 352 96.10 -5.41 62.61
N THR A 353 96.49 -5.97 63.73
CA THR A 353 95.62 -6.58 64.72
C THR A 353 95.75 -5.85 66.05
N PRO A 354 94.65 -5.70 66.81
CA PRO A 354 94.74 -5.19 68.16
C PRO A 354 95.60 -6.10 69.04
N ILE A 355 96.42 -5.51 69.91
CA ILE A 355 97.26 -6.22 70.87
C ILE A 355 96.76 -5.90 72.28
N LEU A 356 96.38 -6.93 73.03
CA LEU A 356 96.01 -6.81 74.44
C LEU A 356 97.10 -7.43 75.32
N LEU A 357 97.73 -6.60 76.15
CA LEU A 357 98.70 -7.02 77.16
C LEU A 357 98.00 -7.15 78.51
N THR A 358 97.94 -8.36 79.04
CA THR A 358 97.27 -8.67 80.32
C THR A 358 98.22 -8.74 81.53
N GLU A 359 99.54 -8.83 81.30
CA GLU A 359 100.56 -8.87 82.35
C GLU A 359 101.62 -7.80 82.09
N VAL A 360 101.42 -6.61 82.66
CA VAL A 360 102.32 -5.46 82.45
C VAL A 360 103.42 -5.44 83.52
N PRO A 361 104.72 -5.45 83.16
CA PRO A 361 105.81 -5.42 84.13
C PRO A 361 105.77 -4.14 85.02
N PRO A 362 106.02 -4.24 86.35
CA PRO A 362 105.89 -3.12 87.29
C PRO A 362 106.78 -1.89 87.01
N ASP A 363 107.87 -2.08 86.24
CA ASP A 363 108.84 -1.04 85.90
C ASP A 363 108.65 -0.47 84.47
N TYR A 364 107.58 -0.84 83.77
CA TYR A 364 107.33 -0.45 82.38
C TYR A 364 106.72 0.97 82.25
N ILE A 365 105.51 1.16 82.78
CA ILE A 365 104.81 2.45 82.83
C ILE A 365 104.08 2.56 84.18
N ARG A 366 104.08 3.75 84.77
CA ARG A 366 103.40 4.01 86.04
C ARG A 366 102.31 5.04 85.84
N ILE A 367 101.10 4.69 86.24
CA ILE A 367 99.97 5.60 86.35
C ILE A 367 100.20 6.41 87.63
N VAL A 368 100.51 7.69 87.45
CA VAL A 368 100.79 8.63 88.55
C VAL A 368 99.51 9.37 88.93
N THR A 369 99.19 9.37 90.21
CA THR A 369 98.14 10.21 90.80
C THR A 369 98.76 11.15 91.83
N GLY A 370 98.01 12.15 92.29
CA GLY A 370 98.45 13.02 93.38
C GLY A 370 98.74 12.29 94.72
N LEU A 371 98.33 11.02 94.84
CA LEU A 371 98.44 10.21 96.07
C LEU A 371 99.49 9.08 95.97
N GLY A 372 99.97 8.74 94.77
CA GLY A 372 100.91 7.65 94.56
C GLY A 372 100.97 7.17 93.10
N GLU A 373 101.82 6.19 92.85
CA GLU A 373 102.05 5.60 91.53
C GLU A 373 101.69 4.10 91.53
N THR A 374 101.01 3.62 90.48
CA THR A 374 100.64 2.20 90.30
C THR A 374 100.95 1.71 88.88
N ALA A 375 101.19 0.41 88.71
CA ALA A 375 101.27 -0.20 87.37
C ALA A 375 99.84 -0.44 86.81
N PRO A 376 99.62 -0.32 85.49
CA PRO A 376 98.35 -0.69 84.85
C PRO A 376 98.11 -2.21 84.91
N SER A 377 96.83 -2.60 84.88
CA SER A 377 96.41 -4.00 84.80
C SER A 377 96.46 -4.51 83.35
N GLN A 378 96.06 -3.67 82.39
CA GLN A 378 96.08 -4.01 80.97
C GLN A 378 96.55 -2.84 80.11
N VAL A 379 97.22 -3.15 79.01
CA VAL A 379 97.50 -2.20 77.93
C VAL A 379 96.88 -2.74 76.64
N PHE A 380 96.03 -1.92 76.01
CA PHE A 380 95.38 -2.22 74.75
C PHE A 380 95.93 -1.31 73.66
N ILE A 381 96.51 -1.91 72.63
CA ILE A 381 97.06 -1.22 71.46
C ILE A 381 96.13 -1.52 70.28
N LEU A 382 95.53 -0.48 69.74
CA LEU A 382 94.59 -0.54 68.65
C LEU A 382 95.18 0.15 67.41
N PRO A 383 95.50 -0.60 66.35
CA PRO A 383 95.78 -0.01 65.05
C PRO A 383 94.48 0.48 64.41
N ILE A 384 94.45 1.72 63.97
CA ILE A 384 93.33 2.31 63.23
C ILE A 384 93.65 2.18 61.75
N ILE A 385 92.83 1.40 61.06
CA ILE A 385 93.09 0.95 59.69
C ILE A 385 92.13 1.68 58.76
N PHE A 386 92.69 2.34 57.74
CA PHE A 386 91.94 2.86 56.62
C PHE A 386 92.47 2.20 55.34
N GLU A 387 91.58 1.63 54.52
CA GLU A 387 91.92 0.93 53.27
C GLU A 387 93.05 -0.11 53.38
N GLY A 388 93.07 -0.84 54.50
CA GLY A 388 94.07 -1.87 54.76
C GLY A 388 95.44 -1.32 55.13
N GLU A 389 95.66 -0.02 55.25
CA GLU A 389 96.85 0.57 55.86
C GLU A 389 96.54 1.12 57.26
N VAL A 390 97.51 1.03 58.17
CA VAL A 390 97.38 1.66 59.49
C VAL A 390 97.67 3.15 59.33
N ASN A 391 96.68 3.99 59.57
CA ASN A 391 96.82 5.45 59.47
C ASN A 391 97.02 6.10 60.84
N ALA A 392 96.63 5.42 61.91
CA ALA A 392 96.87 5.88 63.27
C ALA A 392 96.98 4.71 64.26
N LEU A 393 97.53 4.96 65.45
CA LEU A 393 97.54 4.01 66.56
C LEU A 393 97.03 4.66 67.83
N LEU A 394 96.23 3.92 68.56
CA LEU A 394 95.72 4.27 69.87
C LEU A 394 96.22 3.24 70.89
N GLU A 395 97.02 3.69 71.85
CA GLU A 395 97.47 2.84 72.95
C GLU A 395 96.84 3.34 74.25
N ILE A 396 96.21 2.43 74.99
CA ILE A 396 95.40 2.71 76.17
C ILE A 396 95.86 1.82 77.32
N ALA A 397 96.14 2.38 78.49
CA ALA A 397 96.51 1.64 79.69
C ALA A 397 95.46 1.79 80.80
N SER A 398 94.84 0.67 81.19
CA SER A 398 93.73 0.62 82.16
C SER A 398 94.12 -0.08 83.46
N LEU A 399 93.47 0.34 84.56
CA LEU A 399 93.57 -0.31 85.88
C LEU A 399 92.62 -1.52 86.01
N LYS A 400 91.61 -1.64 85.14
CA LYS A 400 90.61 -2.72 85.14
C LYS A 400 90.64 -3.50 83.81
N PRO A 401 90.16 -4.76 83.79
CA PRO A 401 89.98 -5.50 82.55
C PRO A 401 88.91 -4.87 81.63
N ILE A 402 89.18 -4.80 80.32
CA ILE A 402 88.22 -4.31 79.30
C ILE A 402 87.26 -5.45 78.90
N SER A 403 85.94 -5.20 78.80
CA SER A 403 84.92 -6.22 78.47
C SER A 403 84.78 -6.52 76.96
N PRO A 404 84.24 -7.68 76.53
CA PRO A 404 84.07 -8.01 75.10
C PRO A 404 83.16 -7.04 74.33
N ALA A 405 82.13 -6.50 74.97
CA ALA A 405 81.25 -5.49 74.35
C ALA A 405 81.96 -4.13 74.18
N GLN A 406 82.81 -3.73 75.14
CA GLN A 406 83.65 -2.53 75.03
C GLN A 406 84.75 -2.72 73.99
N GLN A 407 85.38 -3.90 73.95
CA GLN A 407 86.37 -4.24 72.94
C GLN A 407 85.75 -4.18 71.54
N SER A 408 84.62 -4.87 71.32
CA SER A 408 83.91 -4.83 70.03
C SER A 408 83.45 -3.42 69.66
N LEU A 409 83.05 -2.59 70.63
CA LEU A 409 82.67 -1.19 70.37
C LEU A 409 83.86 -0.34 69.95
N ILE A 410 85.02 -0.45 70.62
CA ILE A 410 86.23 0.31 70.27
C ILE A 410 86.77 -0.14 68.92
N GLU A 411 86.76 -1.45 68.64
CA GLU A 411 87.17 -2.01 67.35
C GLU A 411 86.25 -1.52 66.23
N GLU A 412 84.92 -1.56 66.41
CA GLU A 412 83.95 -1.05 65.43
C GLU A 412 84.00 0.49 65.31
N PHE A 413 84.38 1.19 66.37
CA PHE A 413 84.61 2.63 66.35
C PHE A 413 85.93 3.00 65.65
N ALA A 414 86.94 2.11 65.65
CA ALA A 414 88.21 2.33 64.94
C ALA A 414 87.97 2.60 63.45
N ASP A 415 87.03 1.90 62.83
CA ASP A 415 86.64 2.13 61.43
C ASP A 415 86.10 3.56 61.22
N HIS A 416 85.29 4.06 62.15
CA HIS A 416 84.76 5.42 62.10
C HIS A 416 85.86 6.46 62.31
N LEU A 417 86.80 6.19 63.23
CA LEU A 417 87.97 7.05 63.44
C LEU A 417 88.88 7.09 62.23
N ALA A 418 89.10 5.95 61.57
CA ALA A 418 89.88 5.87 60.34
C ALA A 418 89.31 6.83 59.30
N ILE A 419 87.98 6.84 59.14
CA ILE A 419 87.27 7.75 58.24
C ILE A 419 87.42 9.21 58.69
N VAL A 420 87.28 9.52 59.98
CA VAL A 420 87.39 10.91 60.46
C VAL A 420 88.81 11.45 60.27
N ILE A 421 89.83 10.64 60.58
CA ILE A 421 91.25 10.98 60.37
C ILE A 421 91.50 11.20 58.88
N GLU A 422 91.06 10.27 58.03
CA GLU A 422 91.18 10.40 56.58
C GLU A 422 90.41 11.60 56.05
N SER A 423 89.26 11.95 56.63
CA SER A 423 88.49 13.13 56.24
C SER A 423 89.23 14.43 56.57
N VAL A 424 89.93 14.49 57.71
CA VAL A 424 90.77 15.64 58.08
C VAL A 424 92.01 15.72 57.17
N VAL A 425 92.70 14.60 56.95
CA VAL A 425 93.85 14.52 56.03
C VAL A 425 93.44 14.83 54.60
N GLY A 426 92.33 14.26 54.15
CA GLY A 426 91.72 14.44 52.85
C GLY A 426 91.25 15.88 52.65
N ARG A 427 90.71 16.58 53.66
CA ARG A 427 90.45 18.03 53.54
C ARG A 427 91.74 18.84 53.37
N ILE A 428 92.80 18.50 54.09
CA ILE A 428 94.11 19.14 53.94
C ILE A 428 94.63 18.95 52.49
N GLN A 429 94.52 17.74 51.95
CA GLN A 429 94.90 17.43 50.56
C GLN A 429 93.93 17.99 49.52
N LEU A 430 92.63 18.01 49.79
CA LEU A 430 91.59 18.51 48.90
C LEU A 430 91.67 20.03 48.79
N THR A 431 92.09 20.73 49.86
CA THR A 431 92.40 22.17 49.76
C THR A 431 93.57 22.39 48.81
N GLN A 432 94.60 21.53 48.83
CA GLN A 432 95.70 21.57 47.87
C GLN A 432 95.27 21.18 46.44
N LEU A 433 94.40 20.17 46.30
CA LEU A 433 93.91 19.67 44.99
C LEU A 433 92.78 20.52 44.38
N LEU A 434 91.99 21.25 45.17
CA LEU A 434 90.98 22.19 44.66
C LEU A 434 91.64 23.32 43.89
N GLU A 435 92.80 23.78 44.37
CA GLU A 435 93.63 24.77 43.68
C GLU A 435 94.07 24.24 42.31
N GLU A 436 94.38 22.93 42.22
CA GLU A 436 94.74 22.24 40.97
C GLU A 436 93.52 21.95 40.07
N SER A 437 92.37 21.59 40.66
CA SER A 437 91.12 21.24 39.97
C SER A 437 90.41 22.46 39.38
N GLN A 438 90.50 23.63 40.02
CA GLN A 438 89.95 24.88 39.46
C GLN A 438 90.52 25.19 38.07
N LEU A 439 91.81 24.92 37.85
CA LEU A 439 92.44 25.05 36.53
C LEU A 439 91.89 24.03 35.51
N LEU A 440 91.58 22.82 35.95
CA LEU A 440 91.04 21.76 35.09
C LEU A 440 89.55 21.98 34.75
N MET A 441 88.79 22.61 35.65
CA MET A 441 87.36 22.88 35.49
C MET A 441 87.10 23.89 34.37
N GLU A 442 87.98 24.87 34.18
CA GLU A 442 87.93 25.77 33.01
C GLU A 442 88.03 25.00 31.69
N GLU A 443 88.84 23.94 31.63
CA GLU A 443 89.01 23.14 30.41
C GLU A 443 87.80 22.22 30.14
N ILE A 444 87.23 21.60 31.19
CA ILE A 444 86.02 20.76 31.06
C ILE A 444 84.80 21.59 30.66
N GLN A 445 84.67 22.82 31.17
CA GLN A 445 83.53 23.67 30.86
C GLN A 445 83.46 24.00 29.37
N ALA A 446 84.61 24.20 28.70
CA ALA A 446 84.67 24.37 27.25
C ALA A 446 84.19 23.12 26.49
N GLN A 447 84.51 21.92 26.95
CA GLN A 447 84.03 20.67 26.34
C GLN A 447 82.53 20.43 26.59
N ALA A 448 82.01 20.80 27.75
CA ALA A 448 80.60 20.64 28.09
C ALA A 448 79.68 21.51 27.21
N GLU A 449 80.09 22.74 26.88
CA GLU A 449 79.35 23.61 25.95
C GLU A 449 79.26 23.00 24.54
N GLU A 450 80.33 22.38 24.05
CA GLU A 450 80.32 21.72 22.73
C GLU A 450 79.38 20.51 22.71
N LEU A 451 79.38 19.70 23.76
CA LEU A 451 78.49 18.53 23.87
C LEU A 451 77.02 18.94 24.01
N GLN A 452 76.75 20.04 24.73
CA GLN A 452 75.39 20.55 24.90
C GLN A 452 74.79 20.99 23.55
N ASN A 453 75.58 21.67 22.70
CA ASN A 453 75.13 22.04 21.37
C ASN A 453 74.77 20.82 20.51
N GLN A 454 75.55 19.73 20.58
CA GLN A 454 75.23 18.48 19.87
C GLN A 454 73.95 17.82 20.41
N GLN A 455 73.73 17.88 21.72
CA GLN A 455 72.54 17.31 22.35
C GLN A 455 71.26 18.10 21.99
N GLU A 456 71.36 19.42 21.87
CA GLU A 456 70.25 20.27 21.41
C GLU A 456 69.88 19.99 19.95
N GLU A 457 70.87 19.80 19.06
CA GLU A 457 70.62 19.44 17.66
C GLU A 457 69.95 18.06 17.54
N LEU A 458 70.44 17.05 18.27
CA LEU A 458 69.81 15.73 18.32
C LEU A 458 68.39 15.77 18.89
N ARG A 459 68.15 16.61 19.90
CA ARG A 459 66.81 16.77 20.47
C ARG A 459 65.84 17.38 19.45
N ALA A 460 66.25 18.42 18.73
CA ALA A 460 65.43 19.02 17.68
C ALA A 460 65.07 18.00 16.57
N THR A 461 66.02 17.17 16.15
CA THR A 461 65.75 16.11 15.13
C THR A 461 64.81 15.02 15.66
N ASN A 462 64.91 14.63 16.94
CA ASN A 462 64.01 13.66 17.54
C ASN A 462 62.59 14.23 17.72
N GLU A 463 62.46 15.50 18.11
CA GLU A 463 61.17 16.19 18.20
C GLU A 463 60.50 16.25 16.81
N GLU A 464 61.25 16.57 15.74
CA GLU A 464 60.73 16.53 14.36
C GLU A 464 60.30 15.12 13.91
N LEU A 465 61.08 14.09 14.27
CA LEU A 465 60.75 12.69 13.94
C LEU A 465 59.50 12.20 14.70
N GLU A 466 59.33 12.65 15.94
CA GLU A 466 58.16 12.35 16.77
C GLU A 466 56.90 13.03 16.21
N GLU A 467 57.00 14.29 15.78
CA GLU A 467 55.92 14.99 15.07
C GLU A 467 55.55 14.28 13.76
N GLN A 468 56.53 13.87 12.94
CA GLN A 468 56.26 13.10 11.72
C GLN A 468 55.60 11.75 12.01
N THR A 469 56.06 11.03 13.04
CA THR A 469 55.49 9.75 13.45
C THR A 469 54.05 9.92 13.95
N GLN A 470 53.78 11.00 14.70
CA GLN A 470 52.45 11.32 15.19
C GLN A 470 51.50 11.71 14.04
N ALA A 471 51.97 12.51 13.08
CA ALA A 471 51.21 12.84 11.87
C ALA A 471 50.89 11.60 11.03
N LEU A 472 51.85 10.67 10.90
CA LEU A 472 51.65 9.41 10.17
C LEU A 472 50.59 8.54 10.86
N ARG A 473 50.67 8.38 12.19
CA ARG A 473 49.66 7.64 12.96
C ARG A 473 48.27 8.25 12.87
N GLN A 474 48.17 9.58 12.89
CA GLN A 474 46.90 10.27 12.69
C GLN A 474 46.34 10.03 11.28
N SER A 475 47.20 10.00 10.26
CA SER A 475 46.80 9.68 8.89
C SER A 475 46.35 8.22 8.74
N GLU A 476 47.06 7.26 9.36
CA GLU A 476 46.67 5.84 9.38
C GLU A 476 45.34 5.63 10.08
N GLN A 477 45.14 6.25 11.26
CA GLN A 477 43.87 6.20 11.97
C GLN A 477 42.74 6.81 11.15
N LYS A 478 42.98 7.94 10.48
CA LYS A 478 41.98 8.57 9.62
C LYS A 478 41.62 7.69 8.42
N LEU A 479 42.60 7.04 7.80
CA LEU A 479 42.36 6.09 6.71
C LEU A 479 41.59 4.86 7.19
N GLN A 480 41.90 4.33 8.37
CA GLN A 480 41.21 3.19 8.93
C GLN A 480 39.75 3.54 9.28
N ILE A 481 39.51 4.71 9.88
CA ILE A 481 38.16 5.22 10.12
C ILE A 481 37.41 5.42 8.79
N GLN A 482 38.05 6.00 7.78
CA GLN A 482 37.44 6.15 6.45
C GLN A 482 37.10 4.80 5.80
N GLN A 483 37.94 3.79 5.99
CA GLN A 483 37.73 2.45 5.45
C GLN A 483 36.58 1.74 6.17
N GLU A 484 36.52 1.83 7.50
CA GLU A 484 35.38 1.34 8.30
C GLU A 484 34.08 2.07 7.94
N GLU A 485 34.12 3.39 7.77
CA GLU A 485 32.97 4.20 7.35
C GLU A 485 32.51 3.84 5.93
N LEU A 486 33.44 3.54 5.01
CA LEU A 486 33.17 3.05 3.66
C LEU A 486 32.57 1.65 3.64
N GLU A 487 33.10 0.72 4.44
CA GLU A 487 32.52 -0.62 4.58
C GLU A 487 31.11 -0.53 5.17
N GLN A 488 30.92 0.31 6.20
CA GLN A 488 29.60 0.55 6.78
C GLN A 488 28.65 1.18 5.75
N THR A 489 29.05 2.23 5.02
CA THR A 489 28.20 2.83 3.98
C THR A 489 27.90 1.86 2.83
N ASN A 490 28.85 1.01 2.43
CA ASN A 490 28.60 -0.02 1.42
C ASN A 490 27.59 -1.06 1.92
N THR A 491 27.72 -1.56 3.15
CA THR A 491 26.73 -2.48 3.73
C THR A 491 25.36 -1.83 3.89
N GLU A 492 25.31 -0.56 4.31
CA GLU A 492 24.07 0.21 4.38
C GLU A 492 23.44 0.44 3.00
N LEU A 493 24.26 0.69 1.96
CA LEU A 493 23.81 0.84 0.58
C LEU A 493 23.30 -0.49 0.01
N GLU A 494 23.95 -1.62 0.30
CA GLU A 494 23.47 -2.95 -0.08
C GLU A 494 22.15 -3.29 0.62
N GLU A 495 22.04 -3.04 1.93
CA GLU A 495 20.77 -3.19 2.64
C GLU A 495 19.68 -2.27 2.07
N LYS A 496 20.04 -1.03 1.75
CA LYS A 496 19.10 -0.04 1.20
C LYS A 496 18.66 -0.43 -0.21
N ALA A 497 19.57 -0.94 -1.05
CA ALA A 497 19.27 -1.46 -2.38
C ALA A 497 18.33 -2.67 -2.29
N LYS A 498 18.62 -3.61 -1.38
CA LYS A 498 17.76 -4.77 -1.13
C LYS A 498 16.37 -4.37 -0.60
N ARG A 499 16.30 -3.42 0.32
CA ARG A 499 15.03 -2.85 0.80
C ARG A 499 14.25 -2.15 -0.33
N LEU A 500 14.95 -1.45 -1.22
CA LEU A 500 14.36 -0.81 -2.40
C LEU A 500 13.82 -1.83 -3.39
N GLU A 501 14.54 -2.93 -3.62
CA GLU A 501 14.10 -4.03 -4.47
C GLU A 501 12.86 -4.73 -3.88
N GLU A 502 12.87 -5.03 -2.58
CA GLU A 502 11.70 -5.54 -1.86
C GLU A 502 10.52 -4.54 -1.88
N GLN A 503 10.80 -3.23 -1.74
CA GLN A 503 9.78 -2.18 -1.87
C GLN A 503 9.22 -2.10 -3.29
N ASN A 504 10.05 -2.21 -4.33
CA ASN A 504 9.61 -2.21 -5.72
C ASN A 504 8.75 -3.42 -6.05
N ILE A 505 9.12 -4.62 -5.58
CA ILE A 505 8.30 -5.82 -5.75
C ILE A 505 6.95 -5.66 -5.04
N LYS A 506 6.95 -5.13 -3.81
CA LYS A 506 5.69 -4.81 -3.09
C LYS A 506 4.89 -3.72 -3.79
N PHE A 507 5.56 -2.72 -4.35
CA PHE A 507 4.93 -1.64 -5.10
C PHE A 507 4.31 -2.17 -6.40
N GLU A 508 4.98 -3.04 -7.16
CA GLU A 508 4.40 -3.67 -8.34
C GLU A 508 3.20 -4.56 -8.00
N GLN A 509 3.27 -5.32 -6.91
CA GLN A 509 2.14 -6.10 -6.42
C GLN A 509 0.98 -5.20 -6.01
N ALA A 510 1.25 -4.13 -5.24
CA ALA A 510 0.26 -3.15 -4.83
C ALA A 510 -0.34 -2.42 -6.05
N ASN A 511 0.47 -2.06 -7.04
CA ASN A 511 0.03 -1.39 -8.24
C ASN A 511 -0.86 -2.31 -9.08
N ARG A 512 -0.53 -3.60 -9.19
CA ARG A 512 -1.42 -4.59 -9.82
C ARG A 512 -2.74 -4.76 -9.06
N THR A 513 -2.73 -4.71 -7.73
CA THR A 513 -3.99 -4.74 -6.96
C THR A 513 -4.80 -3.46 -7.12
N VAL A 514 -4.14 -2.29 -7.23
CA VAL A 514 -4.80 -1.01 -7.47
C VAL A 514 -5.39 -0.97 -8.87
N GLU A 515 -4.68 -1.43 -9.90
CA GLU A 515 -5.20 -1.54 -11.26
C GLU A 515 -6.40 -2.50 -11.33
N LYS A 516 -6.35 -3.65 -10.64
CA LYS A 516 -7.51 -4.54 -10.53
C LYS A 516 -8.69 -3.90 -9.82
N ALA A 517 -8.45 -3.21 -8.70
CA ALA A 517 -9.49 -2.52 -7.95
C ALA A 517 -10.06 -1.33 -8.73
N LYS A 518 -9.23 -0.64 -9.51
CA LYS A 518 -9.63 0.45 -10.40
C LYS A 518 -10.50 -0.08 -11.53
N ALA A 519 -10.10 -1.17 -12.19
CA ALA A 519 -10.92 -1.82 -13.21
C ALA A 519 -12.28 -2.30 -12.63
N GLU A 520 -12.29 -2.88 -11.42
CA GLU A 520 -13.53 -3.29 -10.76
C GLU A 520 -14.42 -2.09 -10.38
N LEU A 521 -13.81 -0.98 -9.96
CA LEU A 521 -14.52 0.27 -9.68
C LEU A 521 -15.08 0.91 -10.95
N GLU A 522 -14.34 0.86 -12.05
CA GLU A 522 -14.75 1.38 -13.36
C GLU A 522 -15.93 0.58 -13.90
N ILE A 523 -15.87 -0.76 -13.82
CA ILE A 523 -17.02 -1.65 -14.13
C ILE A 523 -18.22 -1.34 -13.22
N LYS A 524 -18.03 -1.15 -11.91
CA LYS A 524 -19.13 -0.78 -10.99
C LYS A 524 -19.72 0.60 -11.30
N ALA A 525 -18.88 1.56 -11.69
CA ALA A 525 -19.32 2.89 -12.08
C ALA A 525 -20.12 2.85 -13.39
N GLU A 526 -19.65 2.07 -14.38
CA GLU A 526 -20.38 1.80 -15.62
C GLU A 526 -21.70 1.09 -15.36
N GLN A 527 -21.72 0.06 -14.51
CA GLN A 527 -22.95 -0.64 -14.11
C GLN A 527 -23.95 0.31 -13.42
N LEU A 528 -23.48 1.20 -12.55
CA LEU A 528 -24.32 2.22 -11.91
C LEU A 528 -24.84 3.26 -12.92
N ALA A 529 -23.99 3.72 -13.84
CA ALA A 529 -24.38 4.66 -14.89
C ALA A 529 -25.40 4.03 -15.85
N LEU A 530 -25.18 2.77 -16.23
CA LEU A 530 -26.08 1.98 -17.07
C LEU A 530 -27.41 1.71 -16.36
N SER A 531 -27.38 1.33 -15.08
CA SER A 531 -28.58 1.16 -14.24
C SER A 531 -29.40 2.46 -14.11
N SER A 532 -28.71 3.59 -13.93
CA SER A 532 -29.34 4.92 -13.91
C SER A 532 -29.94 5.31 -15.26
N LYS A 533 -29.24 5.02 -16.37
CA LYS A 533 -29.71 5.25 -17.74
C LYS A 533 -30.94 4.39 -18.05
N TYR A 534 -30.90 3.08 -17.77
CA TYR A 534 -32.03 2.18 -17.96
C TYR A 534 -33.24 2.57 -17.09
N LYS A 535 -33.04 2.93 -15.81
CA LYS A 535 -34.12 3.41 -14.95
C LYS A 535 -34.79 4.65 -15.55
N SER A 536 -34.00 5.57 -16.11
CA SER A 536 -34.49 6.82 -16.71
C SER A 536 -35.20 6.60 -18.06
N GLU A 537 -34.67 5.71 -18.90
CA GLU A 537 -35.22 5.40 -20.23
C GLU A 537 -36.49 4.56 -20.13
N PHE A 538 -36.50 3.58 -19.21
CA PHE A 538 -37.70 2.80 -18.89
C PHE A 538 -38.86 3.68 -18.43
N LEU A 539 -38.61 4.66 -17.55
CA LEU A 539 -39.66 5.56 -17.05
C LEU A 539 -40.15 6.54 -18.13
N ALA A 540 -39.26 7.00 -19.02
CA ALA A 540 -39.64 7.83 -20.17
C ALA A 540 -40.51 7.07 -21.18
N ASN A 541 -40.16 5.83 -21.50
CA ASN A 541 -40.92 5.00 -22.43
C ASN A 541 -42.27 4.57 -21.84
N MET A 542 -42.30 4.15 -20.56
CA MET A 542 -43.55 3.84 -19.85
C MET A 542 -44.49 5.05 -19.76
N SER A 543 -43.98 6.28 -19.68
CA SER A 543 -44.81 7.50 -19.74
C SER A 543 -45.62 7.57 -21.03
N HIS A 544 -44.98 7.29 -22.16
CA HIS A 544 -45.58 7.42 -23.48
C HIS A 544 -46.61 6.30 -23.73
N GLU A 545 -46.25 5.08 -23.33
CA GLU A 545 -47.09 3.88 -23.45
C GLU A 545 -48.34 3.93 -22.55
N LEU A 546 -48.27 4.58 -21.38
CA LEU A 546 -49.43 4.73 -20.49
C LEU A 546 -50.32 5.93 -20.83
N ARG A 547 -49.74 7.03 -21.35
CA ARG A 547 -50.49 8.27 -21.65
C ARG A 547 -51.40 8.12 -22.87
N THR A 548 -50.92 7.42 -23.90
CA THR A 548 -51.63 7.23 -25.18
C THR A 548 -52.99 6.54 -25.05
N PRO A 549 -53.10 5.36 -24.37
CA PRO A 549 -54.41 4.73 -24.16
C PRO A 549 -55.29 5.51 -23.17
N LEU A 550 -54.69 6.19 -22.18
CA LEU A 550 -55.43 6.90 -21.14
C LEU A 550 -56.07 8.20 -21.65
N ASN A 551 -55.37 8.97 -22.48
CA ASN A 551 -55.91 10.16 -23.13
C ASN A 551 -57.11 9.82 -24.02
N SER A 552 -57.03 8.72 -24.77
CA SER A 552 -58.13 8.21 -25.59
C SER A 552 -59.36 7.89 -24.72
N LEU A 553 -59.14 7.29 -23.56
CA LEU A 553 -60.20 6.92 -22.62
C LEU A 553 -60.83 8.13 -21.92
N ILE A 554 -60.03 9.15 -21.59
CA ILE A 554 -60.50 10.44 -21.04
C ILE A 554 -61.37 11.19 -22.06
N ILE A 555 -60.92 11.30 -23.31
CA ILE A 555 -61.66 12.00 -24.38
C ILE A 555 -63.00 11.31 -24.63
N LEU A 556 -63.01 9.99 -24.78
CA LEU A 556 -64.23 9.22 -25.04
C LEU A 556 -65.19 9.27 -23.85
N SER A 557 -64.70 9.12 -22.62
CA SER A 557 -65.53 9.20 -21.42
C SER A 557 -66.10 10.60 -21.19
N LYS A 558 -65.35 11.67 -21.54
CA LYS A 558 -65.84 13.05 -21.49
C LYS A 558 -66.94 13.32 -22.51
N LEU A 559 -66.76 12.88 -23.75
CA LEU A 559 -67.77 13.00 -24.80
C LEU A 559 -69.08 12.26 -24.45
N LEU A 560 -68.95 11.10 -23.81
CA LEU A 560 -70.10 10.36 -23.27
C LEU A 560 -70.74 11.05 -22.05
N ALA A 561 -69.93 11.65 -21.17
CA ALA A 561 -70.41 12.39 -19.99
C ALA A 561 -71.14 13.69 -20.34
N ASP A 562 -70.69 14.38 -21.40
CA ASP A 562 -71.31 15.64 -21.86
C ASP A 562 -72.60 15.39 -22.65
N ASN A 563 -72.78 14.17 -23.18
CA ASN A 563 -74.01 13.68 -23.83
C ASN A 563 -74.69 14.73 -24.76
N PRO A 564 -73.96 15.33 -25.73
CA PRO A 564 -74.47 16.48 -26.50
C PRO A 564 -75.68 16.13 -27.38
N LYS A 565 -75.85 14.86 -27.74
CA LYS A 565 -76.99 14.34 -28.52
C LYS A 565 -78.16 13.87 -27.66
N GLN A 566 -78.06 13.98 -26.32
CA GLN A 566 -79.06 13.53 -25.33
C GLN A 566 -79.58 12.10 -25.55
N ASN A 567 -78.70 11.19 -25.96
CA ASN A 567 -79.07 9.80 -26.28
C ASN A 567 -78.71 8.81 -25.17
N LEU A 568 -78.03 9.24 -24.11
CA LEU A 568 -77.69 8.43 -22.93
C LEU A 568 -78.64 8.69 -21.76
N THR A 569 -78.92 7.63 -20.99
CA THR A 569 -79.69 7.71 -19.73
C THR A 569 -78.86 8.38 -18.61
N GLU A 570 -79.53 8.94 -17.59
CA GLU A 570 -78.84 9.61 -16.46
C GLU A 570 -77.79 8.73 -15.79
N LYS A 571 -78.09 7.43 -15.58
CA LYS A 571 -77.11 6.46 -15.05
C LYS A 571 -75.92 6.22 -15.97
N GLN A 572 -76.12 6.23 -17.29
CA GLN A 572 -75.02 6.07 -18.26
C GLN A 572 -74.13 7.31 -18.31
N VAL A 573 -74.72 8.50 -18.17
CA VAL A 573 -73.97 9.75 -18.00
C VAL A 573 -73.17 9.74 -16.69
N GLU A 574 -73.75 9.24 -15.60
CA GLU A 574 -73.06 9.09 -14.31
C GLU A 574 -71.89 8.08 -14.39
N TYR A 575 -72.06 6.96 -15.10
CA TYR A 575 -70.97 6.02 -15.38
C TYR A 575 -69.86 6.65 -16.21
N ALA A 576 -70.22 7.39 -17.27
CA ALA A 576 -69.23 8.10 -18.09
C ALA A 576 -68.48 9.17 -17.28
N LYS A 577 -69.17 9.91 -16.40
CA LYS A 577 -68.53 10.88 -15.48
C LYS A 577 -67.60 10.20 -14.48
N THR A 578 -67.97 9.03 -13.98
CA THR A 578 -67.14 8.24 -13.03
C THR A 578 -65.90 7.66 -13.73
N ILE A 579 -66.04 7.19 -14.97
CA ILE A 579 -64.91 6.73 -15.78
C ILE A 579 -63.99 7.92 -16.07
N TYR A 580 -64.54 9.06 -16.52
CA TYR A 580 -63.78 10.28 -16.78
C TYR A 580 -62.99 10.75 -15.55
N SER A 581 -63.63 10.82 -14.38
CA SER A 581 -62.93 11.22 -13.15
C SER A 581 -61.83 10.22 -12.77
N SER A 582 -62.10 8.92 -12.85
CA SER A 582 -61.11 7.88 -12.49
C SER A 582 -59.92 7.85 -13.45
N SER A 583 -60.14 8.10 -14.74
CA SER A 583 -59.09 8.13 -15.75
C SER A 583 -58.25 9.40 -15.66
N ASN A 584 -58.88 10.53 -15.33
CA ASN A 584 -58.19 11.78 -15.05
C ASN A 584 -57.32 11.67 -13.77
N ASP A 585 -57.83 11.03 -12.71
CA ASP A 585 -57.07 10.77 -11.48
C ASP A 585 -55.85 9.86 -11.74
N LEU A 586 -56.00 8.86 -12.61
CA LEU A 586 -54.91 7.97 -13.00
C LEU A 586 -53.83 8.72 -13.81
N LEU A 587 -54.23 9.64 -14.68
CA LEU A 587 -53.30 10.46 -15.47
C LEU A 587 -52.48 11.38 -14.56
N ILE A 588 -53.13 11.99 -13.56
CA ILE A 588 -52.46 12.80 -12.54
C ILE A 588 -51.48 11.95 -11.73
N LEU A 589 -51.83 10.71 -11.35
CA LEU A 589 -50.92 9.80 -10.66
C LEU A 589 -49.68 9.47 -11.49
N ILE A 590 -49.87 9.11 -12.77
CA ILE A 590 -48.76 8.79 -13.68
C ILE A 590 -47.85 10.00 -13.85
N ASN A 591 -48.40 11.19 -14.11
CA ASN A 591 -47.61 12.41 -14.24
C ASN A 591 -46.82 12.72 -12.96
N ASN A 592 -47.42 12.54 -11.78
CA ASN A 592 -46.71 12.73 -10.49
C ASN A 592 -45.55 11.73 -10.29
N ILE A 593 -45.72 10.45 -10.66
CA ILE A 593 -44.64 9.46 -10.59
C ILE A 593 -43.49 9.84 -11.53
N LEU A 594 -43.83 10.34 -12.71
CA LEU A 594 -42.86 10.75 -13.71
C LEU A 594 -42.13 12.04 -13.33
N ASP A 595 -42.84 13.00 -12.74
CA ASP A 595 -42.22 14.22 -12.20
C ASP A 595 -41.22 13.86 -11.09
N LEU A 596 -41.58 12.95 -10.17
CA LEU A 596 -40.65 12.45 -9.16
C LEU A 596 -39.42 11.77 -9.80
N ALA A 597 -39.63 10.91 -10.79
CA ALA A 597 -38.55 10.23 -11.50
C ALA A 597 -37.62 11.18 -12.27
N LYS A 598 -38.16 12.24 -12.88
CA LYS A 598 -37.39 13.28 -13.58
C LYS A 598 -36.58 14.14 -12.63
N ILE A 599 -37.08 14.35 -11.41
CA ILE A 599 -36.35 15.09 -10.37
C ILE A 599 -35.23 14.21 -9.78
N GLU A 600 -35.51 12.94 -9.43
CA GLU A 600 -34.50 11.99 -8.93
C GLU A 600 -33.37 11.73 -9.94
N SER A 601 -33.67 11.76 -11.25
CA SER A 601 -32.68 11.56 -12.31
C SER A 601 -31.93 12.84 -12.72
N GLY A 602 -32.22 13.98 -12.08
CA GLY A 602 -31.57 15.26 -12.36
C GLY A 602 -31.90 15.86 -13.74
N LYS A 603 -32.88 15.32 -14.46
CA LYS A 603 -33.31 15.79 -15.80
C LYS A 603 -34.29 16.97 -15.76
N THR A 604 -34.58 17.50 -14.58
CA THR A 604 -35.48 18.64 -14.40
C THR A 604 -34.67 19.94 -14.41
N GLU A 605 -34.70 20.66 -15.53
CA GLU A 605 -34.08 21.98 -15.63
C GLU A 605 -34.93 23.03 -14.91
N ILE A 606 -34.24 23.92 -14.18
CA ILE A 606 -34.83 25.10 -13.54
C ILE A 606 -34.72 26.23 -14.54
N ILE A 607 -35.83 26.92 -14.80
CA ILE A 607 -35.84 28.07 -15.71
C ILE A 607 -36.01 29.32 -14.82
N PRO A 608 -34.92 29.88 -14.28
CA PRO A 608 -35.02 31.02 -13.39
C PRO A 608 -35.46 32.26 -14.17
N GLY A 609 -36.40 33.01 -13.60
CA GLY A 609 -36.95 34.23 -14.17
C GLY A 609 -37.40 35.21 -13.10
N THR A 610 -37.86 36.39 -13.53
CA THR A 610 -38.45 37.38 -12.62
C THR A 610 -39.89 36.97 -12.29
N VAL A 611 -40.13 36.56 -11.05
CA VAL A 611 -41.44 36.16 -10.54
C VAL A 611 -42.09 37.31 -9.81
N TYR A 612 -43.29 37.71 -10.22
CA TYR A 612 -44.05 38.78 -9.57
C TYR A 612 -44.93 38.20 -8.46
N ILE A 613 -44.78 38.67 -7.23
CA ILE A 613 -45.58 38.18 -6.09
C ILE A 613 -47.08 38.41 -6.31
N SER A 614 -47.45 39.49 -7.01
CA SER A 614 -48.83 39.75 -7.41
C SER A 614 -49.42 38.65 -8.31
N HIS A 615 -48.63 38.08 -9.22
CA HIS A 615 -49.10 36.98 -10.09
C HIS A 615 -49.33 35.70 -9.29
N LEU A 616 -48.47 35.40 -8.32
CA LEU A 616 -48.66 34.25 -7.43
C LEU A 616 -49.92 34.40 -6.57
N VAL A 617 -50.19 35.60 -6.05
CA VAL A 617 -51.43 35.88 -5.31
C VAL A 617 -52.67 35.72 -6.20
N GLU A 618 -52.62 36.24 -7.43
CA GLU A 618 -53.72 36.10 -8.41
C GLU A 618 -53.94 34.63 -8.80
N PHE A 619 -52.87 33.87 -9.03
CA PHE A 619 -52.92 32.44 -9.31
C PHE A 619 -53.65 31.66 -8.19
N VAL A 620 -53.28 31.91 -6.93
CA VAL A 620 -53.90 31.27 -5.77
C VAL A 620 -55.37 31.65 -5.65
N GLN A 621 -55.71 32.92 -5.83
CA GLN A 621 -57.09 33.38 -5.78
C GLN A 621 -57.95 32.77 -6.89
N ASN A 622 -57.44 32.71 -8.13
CA ASN A 622 -58.18 32.17 -9.27
C ASN A 622 -58.43 30.66 -9.12
N ASN A 623 -57.45 29.90 -8.61
CA ASN A 623 -57.57 28.45 -8.54
C ASN A 623 -58.39 27.96 -7.34
N PHE A 624 -58.36 28.67 -6.20
CA PHE A 624 -58.93 28.15 -4.95
C PHE A 624 -60.13 28.91 -4.41
N LYS A 625 -60.49 30.08 -4.96
CA LYS A 625 -61.65 30.86 -4.49
C LYS A 625 -62.97 30.10 -4.66
N ALA A 626 -63.21 29.50 -5.83
CA ALA A 626 -64.41 28.73 -6.08
C ALA A 626 -64.54 27.52 -5.14
N ILE A 627 -63.41 26.86 -4.86
CA ILE A 627 -63.33 25.70 -3.95
C ILE A 627 -63.60 26.14 -2.50
N ALA A 628 -63.07 27.29 -2.09
CA ALA A 628 -63.28 27.89 -0.78
C ALA A 628 -64.76 28.24 -0.55
N GLU A 629 -65.42 28.82 -1.57
CA GLU A 629 -66.86 29.13 -1.57
C GLU A 629 -67.72 27.86 -1.54
N GLU A 630 -67.38 26.84 -2.34
CA GLU A 630 -68.09 25.55 -2.36
C GLU A 630 -68.03 24.82 -1.00
N LYS A 631 -66.85 24.83 -0.36
CA LYS A 631 -66.62 24.16 0.93
C LYS A 631 -66.96 25.00 2.17
N ASN A 632 -67.38 26.27 2.01
CA ASN A 632 -67.56 27.23 3.12
C ASN A 632 -66.31 27.38 4.01
N VAL A 633 -65.11 27.38 3.42
CA VAL A 633 -63.83 27.61 4.11
C VAL A 633 -63.29 28.98 3.73
N ILE A 634 -62.80 29.76 4.70
CA ILE A 634 -62.31 31.12 4.44
C ILE A 634 -60.89 31.04 3.86
N LEU A 635 -60.69 31.54 2.63
CA LEU A 635 -59.36 31.74 2.05
C LEU A 635 -58.86 33.17 2.32
N THR A 636 -57.68 33.29 2.90
CA THR A 636 -56.99 34.59 3.08
C THR A 636 -55.58 34.51 2.52
N VAL A 637 -55.16 35.52 1.78
CA VAL A 637 -53.79 35.65 1.26
C VAL A 637 -53.23 36.97 1.76
N GLU A 638 -52.12 36.91 2.48
CA GLU A 638 -51.45 38.06 3.10
C GLU A 638 -49.99 38.14 2.65
N VAL A 639 -49.56 39.32 2.21
CA VAL A 639 -48.17 39.61 1.88
C VAL A 639 -47.62 40.54 2.96
N LYS A 640 -46.60 40.10 3.69
CA LYS A 640 -46.01 40.84 4.81
C LYS A 640 -45.26 42.09 4.35
N GLU A 641 -45.31 43.13 5.17
CA GLU A 641 -44.57 44.38 4.95
C GLU A 641 -43.06 44.12 4.84
N GLY A 642 -42.41 44.66 3.80
CA GLY A 642 -40.99 44.45 3.52
C GLY A 642 -40.68 43.35 2.47
N THR A 643 -41.69 42.62 1.99
CA THR A 643 -41.55 41.66 0.88
C THR A 643 -41.41 42.40 -0.45
N PRO A 644 -40.39 42.11 -1.29
CA PRO A 644 -40.25 42.75 -2.59
C PRO A 644 -41.36 42.30 -3.56
N ASN A 645 -41.70 43.17 -4.52
CA ASN A 645 -42.73 42.88 -5.52
C ASN A 645 -42.31 41.78 -6.51
N THR A 646 -41.01 41.53 -6.63
CA THR A 646 -40.42 40.55 -7.55
C THR A 646 -39.32 39.75 -6.86
N ILE A 647 -39.21 38.47 -7.19
CA ILE A 647 -38.13 37.56 -6.77
C ILE A 647 -37.52 36.88 -8.01
N TYR A 648 -36.28 36.37 -7.94
CA TYR A 648 -35.64 35.68 -9.06
C TYR A 648 -35.61 34.17 -8.84
N SER A 649 -36.56 33.46 -9.45
CA SER A 649 -36.74 32.02 -9.28
C SER A 649 -37.60 31.44 -10.41
N ASP A 650 -37.99 30.17 -10.33
CA ASP A 650 -38.88 29.53 -11.32
C ASP A 650 -40.35 29.64 -10.88
N GLU A 651 -41.11 30.51 -11.55
CA GLU A 651 -42.53 30.76 -11.23
C GLU A 651 -43.38 29.48 -11.32
N VAL A 652 -43.12 28.62 -12.32
CA VAL A 652 -43.93 27.42 -12.57
C VAL A 652 -43.75 26.41 -11.45
N ARG A 653 -42.52 26.22 -10.96
CA ARG A 653 -42.23 25.30 -9.85
C ARG A 653 -42.78 25.80 -8.53
N ILE A 654 -42.70 27.11 -8.27
CA ILE A 654 -43.31 27.71 -7.08
C ILE A 654 -44.83 27.52 -7.12
N GLN A 655 -45.48 27.79 -8.26
CA GLN A 655 -46.91 27.57 -8.44
C GLN A 655 -47.30 26.09 -8.23
N GLN A 656 -46.46 25.15 -8.70
CA GLN A 656 -46.68 23.71 -8.52
C GLN A 656 -46.65 23.31 -7.03
N ILE A 657 -45.66 23.80 -6.27
CA ILE A 657 -45.59 23.56 -4.81
C ILE A 657 -46.80 24.17 -4.11
N LEU A 658 -47.13 25.44 -4.39
CA LEU A 658 -48.26 26.13 -3.75
C LEU A 658 -49.60 25.47 -4.05
N ASN A 659 -49.83 25.04 -5.30
CA ASN A 659 -51.04 24.34 -5.71
C ASN A 659 -51.23 23.04 -4.91
N ASN A 660 -50.13 22.31 -4.66
CA ASN A 660 -50.14 21.06 -3.92
C ASN A 660 -50.43 21.28 -2.42
N LEU A 661 -49.74 22.23 -1.80
CA LEU A 661 -49.94 22.58 -0.40
C LEU A 661 -51.37 23.09 -0.14
N LEU A 662 -51.87 23.99 -0.98
CA LEU A 662 -53.22 24.55 -0.86
C LEU A 662 -54.31 23.51 -1.14
N SER A 663 -54.14 22.67 -2.16
CA SER A 663 -55.07 21.58 -2.44
C SER A 663 -55.18 20.62 -1.25
N ASN A 664 -54.06 20.31 -0.58
CA ASN A 664 -54.08 19.51 0.65
C ASN A 664 -54.78 20.26 1.80
N ALA A 665 -54.48 21.54 2.01
CA ALA A 665 -55.13 22.36 3.05
C ALA A 665 -56.67 22.38 2.90
N PHE A 666 -57.19 22.59 1.69
CA PHE A 666 -58.63 22.54 1.41
C PHE A 666 -59.23 21.14 1.46
N LYS A 667 -58.43 20.11 1.19
CA LYS A 667 -58.87 18.72 1.27
C LYS A 667 -59.09 18.27 2.72
N PHE A 668 -58.23 18.71 3.64
CA PHE A 668 -58.23 18.28 5.05
C PHE A 668 -58.88 19.28 6.03
N THR A 669 -59.40 20.40 5.52
CA THR A 669 -60.19 21.38 6.28
C THR A 669 -61.65 21.34 5.83
N GLU A 670 -62.54 20.80 6.67
CA GLU A 670 -63.99 20.75 6.38
C GLU A 670 -64.71 22.06 6.75
N GLN A 671 -64.30 22.71 7.85
CA GLN A 671 -64.80 24.01 8.31
C GLN A 671 -63.66 24.78 8.95
N GLY A 672 -63.51 26.07 8.64
CA GLY A 672 -62.45 26.90 9.20
C GLY A 672 -61.84 27.85 8.17
N LYS A 673 -60.51 28.02 8.22
CA LYS A 673 -59.78 28.92 7.32
C LYS A 673 -58.51 28.29 6.78
N VAL A 674 -58.18 28.64 5.53
CA VAL A 674 -56.87 28.41 4.92
C VAL A 674 -56.25 29.78 4.67
N HIS A 675 -55.01 29.96 5.12
CA HIS A 675 -54.29 31.21 5.07
C HIS A 675 -52.94 31.01 4.38
N LEU A 676 -52.69 31.75 3.30
CA LEU A 676 -51.38 31.84 2.66
C LEU A 676 -50.71 33.14 3.10
N GLU A 677 -49.56 33.01 3.73
CA GLU A 677 -48.71 34.11 4.14
C GLU A 677 -47.42 34.11 3.30
N ILE A 678 -47.08 35.25 2.68
CA ILE A 678 -45.86 35.43 1.91
C ILE A 678 -45.02 36.53 2.57
N GLY A 679 -43.76 36.23 2.91
CA GLY A 679 -42.90 37.17 3.62
C GLY A 679 -41.41 37.01 3.34
N LEU A 680 -40.65 38.10 3.49
CA LEU A 680 -39.18 38.08 3.57
C LEU A 680 -38.75 37.80 5.03
N ILE A 681 -37.93 36.77 5.26
CA ILE A 681 -37.47 36.39 6.61
C ILE A 681 -36.08 36.94 6.90
N ASP A 682 -35.16 36.83 5.94
CA ASP A 682 -33.80 37.36 6.05
C ASP A 682 -33.47 38.20 4.82
N ASN A 683 -32.87 39.37 5.05
CA ASN A 683 -32.48 40.35 4.03
C ASN A 683 -30.94 40.45 3.94
N SER A 684 -30.24 39.34 4.21
CA SER A 684 -28.78 39.22 4.11
C SER A 684 -28.32 39.09 2.64
N GLN A 685 -27.05 38.75 2.38
CA GLN A 685 -26.49 38.69 1.01
C GLN A 685 -27.23 37.73 0.05
N LYS A 686 -28.02 36.78 0.58
CA LYS A 686 -28.98 35.96 -0.17
C LYS A 686 -30.35 36.10 0.51
N PRO A 687 -31.30 36.90 -0.02
CA PRO A 687 -32.60 37.09 0.61
C PRO A 687 -33.37 35.76 0.66
N ILE A 688 -34.03 35.48 1.79
CA ILE A 688 -34.83 34.25 1.99
C ILE A 688 -36.31 34.63 2.08
N TYR A 689 -37.09 34.11 1.15
CA TYR A 689 -38.53 34.29 1.06
C TYR A 689 -39.24 33.05 1.61
N ALA A 690 -40.30 33.27 2.38
CA ALA A 690 -41.14 32.22 2.91
C ALA A 690 -42.58 32.31 2.41
N PHE A 691 -43.10 31.17 2.00
CA PHE A 691 -44.49 30.96 1.60
C PHE A 691 -45.10 29.95 2.58
N SER A 692 -45.89 30.44 3.53
CA SER A 692 -46.52 29.62 4.57
C SER A 692 -48.00 29.39 4.26
N VAL A 693 -48.39 28.14 4.04
CA VAL A 693 -49.78 27.71 3.94
C VAL A 693 -50.23 27.15 5.29
N LEU A 694 -51.19 27.81 5.93
CA LEU A 694 -51.78 27.44 7.21
C LEU A 694 -53.21 26.97 7.01
N ASP A 695 -53.56 25.85 7.61
CA ASP A 695 -54.91 25.33 7.67
C ASP A 695 -55.35 25.10 9.11
N THR A 696 -56.66 25.12 9.36
CA THR A 696 -57.25 24.79 10.67
C THR A 696 -57.93 23.42 10.66
N GLY A 697 -57.42 22.50 9.84
CA GLY A 697 -57.97 21.16 9.62
C GLY A 697 -57.60 20.17 10.71
N ILE A 698 -57.59 18.88 10.35
CA ILE A 698 -57.38 17.76 11.27
C ILE A 698 -55.99 17.71 11.92
N GLY A 699 -54.98 18.37 11.34
CA GLY A 699 -53.59 18.30 11.80
C GLY A 699 -52.94 16.91 11.66
N ILE A 700 -51.64 16.83 11.95
CA ILE A 700 -50.80 15.63 11.76
C ILE A 700 -50.10 15.30 13.09
N SER A 701 -50.10 14.01 13.48
CA SER A 701 -49.45 13.57 14.72
C SER A 701 -47.92 13.55 14.58
N LYS A 702 -47.19 13.77 15.69
CA LYS A 702 -45.71 13.90 15.68
C LYS A 702 -44.98 12.69 15.11
N GLU A 703 -45.51 11.49 15.31
CA GLU A 703 -44.93 10.23 14.81
C GLU A 703 -45.05 10.08 13.29
N LYS A 704 -45.95 10.84 12.65
CA LYS A 704 -46.24 10.76 11.22
C LYS A 704 -45.61 11.91 10.40
N LEU A 705 -44.96 12.88 11.03
CA LEU A 705 -44.42 14.08 10.36
C LEU A 705 -43.28 13.76 9.37
N ASP A 706 -42.45 12.76 9.66
CA ASP A 706 -41.38 12.36 8.72
C ASP A 706 -41.91 11.47 7.59
N LEU A 707 -42.94 10.66 7.87
CA LEU A 707 -43.53 9.69 6.95
C LEU A 707 -44.35 10.36 5.83
N ILE A 708 -44.93 11.54 6.07
CA ILE A 708 -45.76 12.23 5.05
C ILE A 708 -44.97 12.74 3.83
N PHE A 709 -43.64 12.80 3.92
CA PHE A 709 -42.77 13.18 2.80
C PHE A 709 -42.14 11.97 2.10
N GLU A 710 -42.36 10.75 2.58
CA GLU A 710 -41.95 9.54 1.87
C GLU A 710 -42.94 9.23 0.72
N ALA A 711 -42.40 8.85 -0.44
CA ALA A 711 -43.21 8.53 -1.61
C ALA A 711 -44.16 7.35 -1.32
N PHE A 712 -45.41 7.46 -1.76
CA PHE A 712 -46.47 6.45 -1.62
C PHE A 712 -46.96 6.18 -0.17
N GLN A 713 -46.53 6.98 0.81
CA GLN A 713 -47.03 6.87 2.18
C GLN A 713 -48.25 7.78 2.42
N GLN A 714 -49.24 7.26 3.16
CA GLN A 714 -50.42 8.01 3.61
C GLN A 714 -50.56 7.89 5.12
N ALA A 715 -50.89 9.01 5.79
CA ALA A 715 -50.95 9.08 7.25
C ALA A 715 -51.96 8.09 7.90
N ASP A 716 -53.00 7.64 7.18
CA ASP A 716 -54.07 6.80 7.75
C ASP A 716 -53.93 5.30 7.54
N GLY A 717 -52.92 4.83 6.79
CA GLY A 717 -52.57 3.39 6.63
C GLY A 717 -53.69 2.45 6.14
N THR A 718 -54.88 2.97 5.82
CA THR A 718 -56.07 2.21 5.42
C THR A 718 -56.54 2.67 4.05
N THR A 719 -56.89 1.72 3.18
CA THR A 719 -57.34 1.95 1.80
C THR A 719 -58.76 2.56 1.69
N SER A 720 -59.33 3.04 2.80
CA SER A 720 -60.73 3.47 2.85
C SER A 720 -60.90 4.92 2.39
N ARG A 721 -61.53 5.07 1.22
CA ARG A 721 -61.70 6.30 0.44
C ARG A 721 -62.61 7.33 1.11
N LYS A 722 -62.12 8.09 2.10
CA LYS A 722 -62.76 9.35 2.50
C LYS A 722 -62.05 10.60 1.94
N TYR A 723 -60.72 10.55 1.78
CA TYR A 723 -59.94 11.64 1.19
C TYR A 723 -58.85 11.08 0.23
N GLY A 724 -59.24 10.61 -0.96
CA GLY A 724 -58.32 9.98 -1.93
C GLY A 724 -57.21 10.90 -2.43
N GLY A 725 -55.95 10.44 -2.41
CA GLY A 725 -54.77 11.12 -2.94
C GLY A 725 -53.65 10.12 -3.22
N THR A 726 -52.63 10.50 -3.99
CA THR A 726 -51.60 9.59 -4.50
C THR A 726 -50.46 9.31 -3.51
N GLY A 727 -50.31 10.13 -2.45
CA GLY A 727 -49.19 10.05 -1.52
C GLY A 727 -47.85 10.55 -2.10
N LEU A 728 -47.87 11.21 -3.27
CA LEU A 728 -46.68 11.71 -3.96
C LEU A 728 -46.55 13.23 -3.92
N GLY A 729 -47.60 13.94 -3.52
CA GLY A 729 -47.63 15.40 -3.60
C GLY A 729 -46.56 16.06 -2.72
N LEU A 730 -46.47 15.68 -1.45
CA LEU A 730 -45.52 16.29 -0.52
C LEU A 730 -44.07 15.89 -0.81
N SER A 731 -43.83 14.66 -1.28
CA SER A 731 -42.48 14.22 -1.69
C SER A 731 -41.98 15.02 -2.90
N ILE A 732 -42.81 15.20 -3.94
CA ILE A 732 -42.47 16.05 -5.11
C ILE A 732 -42.26 17.50 -4.68
N SER A 733 -43.09 18.03 -3.78
CA SER A 733 -42.95 19.40 -3.30
C SER A 733 -41.63 19.63 -2.54
N ARG A 734 -41.17 18.62 -1.79
CA ARG A 734 -39.88 18.66 -1.09
C ARG A 734 -38.71 18.64 -2.08
N GLU A 735 -38.74 17.73 -3.05
CA GLU A 735 -37.68 17.66 -4.06
C GLU A 735 -37.61 18.92 -4.95
N LEU A 736 -38.76 19.49 -5.33
CA LEU A 736 -38.82 20.77 -6.04
C LEU A 736 -38.29 21.94 -5.20
N ALA A 737 -38.58 21.96 -3.89
CA ALA A 737 -38.03 22.98 -2.99
C ALA A 737 -36.49 22.90 -2.93
N THR A 738 -35.94 21.68 -2.82
CA THR A 738 -34.49 21.43 -2.85
C THR A 738 -33.87 21.90 -4.17
N LEU A 739 -34.51 21.59 -5.31
CA LEU A 739 -34.05 22.05 -6.63
C LEU A 739 -33.98 23.58 -6.70
N LEU A 740 -34.97 24.29 -6.18
CA LEU A 740 -34.98 25.76 -6.13
C LEU A 740 -33.97 26.37 -5.15
N GLY A 741 -33.09 25.57 -4.54
CA GLY A 741 -32.13 26.02 -3.54
C GLY A 741 -32.79 26.40 -2.21
N GLY A 742 -33.93 25.77 -1.90
CA GLY A 742 -34.79 26.04 -0.76
C GLY A 742 -35.08 24.80 0.09
N GLU A 743 -35.97 24.94 1.07
CA GLU A 743 -36.41 23.86 1.96
C GLU A 743 -37.92 23.95 2.24
N LEU A 744 -38.58 22.81 2.44
CA LEU A 744 -40.00 22.73 2.80
C LEU A 744 -40.16 22.16 4.22
N LEU A 745 -40.67 22.98 5.14
CA LEU A 745 -40.88 22.60 6.54
C LEU A 745 -42.36 22.46 6.89
N VAL A 746 -42.67 21.61 7.86
CA VAL A 746 -44.02 21.38 8.37
C VAL A 746 -44.07 21.54 9.89
N GLU A 747 -45.08 22.26 10.36
CA GLU A 747 -45.45 22.37 11.77
C GLU A 747 -46.92 21.96 11.90
N SER A 748 -47.24 20.94 12.70
CA SER A 748 -48.64 20.53 12.87
C SER A 748 -48.90 19.91 14.24
N GLU A 749 -50.13 20.11 14.73
CA GLU A 749 -50.65 19.50 15.95
C GLU A 749 -52.03 18.90 15.65
N GLU A 750 -52.23 17.65 16.02
CA GLU A 750 -53.47 16.92 15.79
C GLU A 750 -54.68 17.66 16.41
N GLY A 751 -55.70 17.90 15.60
CA GLY A 751 -56.91 18.65 15.94
C GLY A 751 -56.78 20.19 15.91
N ARG A 752 -55.61 20.74 15.58
CA ARG A 752 -55.38 22.19 15.49
C ARG A 752 -54.94 22.70 14.11
N GLY A 753 -54.72 21.79 13.15
CA GLY A 753 -54.34 22.09 11.77
C GLY A 753 -52.83 21.97 11.50
N SER A 754 -52.44 22.33 10.28
CA SER A 754 -51.05 22.25 9.81
C SER A 754 -50.57 23.58 9.22
N LYS A 755 -49.26 23.80 9.29
CA LYS A 755 -48.54 24.90 8.64
C LYS A 755 -47.39 24.32 7.83
N PHE A 756 -47.46 24.46 6.52
CA PHE A 756 -46.37 24.12 5.61
C PHE A 756 -45.68 25.41 5.15
N THR A 757 -44.37 25.49 5.28
CA THR A 757 -43.58 26.67 4.89
C THR A 757 -42.51 26.29 3.89
N LEU A 758 -42.62 26.84 2.68
CA LEU A 758 -41.60 26.79 1.65
C LEU A 758 -40.64 27.98 1.83
N PHE A 759 -39.35 27.70 2.00
CA PHE A 759 -38.28 28.69 2.03
C PHE A 759 -37.53 28.63 0.70
N ILE A 760 -37.36 29.76 0.02
CA ILE A 760 -36.56 29.87 -1.21
C ILE A 760 -35.68 31.12 -1.15
N SER A 761 -34.58 31.10 -1.88
CA SER A 761 -33.71 32.27 -2.09
C SER A 761 -33.64 32.63 -3.58
N ASP A 762 -33.12 33.83 -3.89
CA ASP A 762 -32.89 34.19 -5.29
C ASP A 762 -31.89 33.21 -5.94
N TYR A 763 -32.22 32.73 -7.14
CA TYR A 763 -31.41 31.76 -7.86
C TYR A 763 -30.07 32.37 -8.31
N ILE A 764 -28.94 31.78 -7.91
CA ILE A 764 -27.59 32.24 -8.25
C ILE A 764 -26.89 31.14 -9.06
N GLU A 765 -26.47 31.48 -10.28
CA GLU A 765 -25.72 30.60 -11.17
C GLU A 765 -24.27 30.47 -10.67
N GLU A 766 -23.93 29.40 -9.95
CA GLU A 766 -22.55 29.13 -9.54
C GLU A 766 -21.75 28.58 -10.74
N LYS A 767 -20.95 29.45 -11.38
CA LYS A 767 -19.88 29.01 -12.28
C LYS A 767 -18.80 28.28 -11.49
N ILE A 768 -18.77 26.96 -11.61
CA ILE A 768 -17.61 26.16 -11.22
C ILE A 768 -16.56 26.28 -12.33
N GLU A 769 -15.52 27.09 -12.11
CA GLU A 769 -14.29 27.05 -12.91
C GLU A 769 -13.54 25.74 -12.59
N VAL A 770 -13.67 24.76 -13.49
CA VAL A 770 -12.73 23.63 -13.53
C VAL A 770 -11.49 24.09 -14.29
N ILE A 771 -10.35 24.08 -13.61
CA ILE A 771 -9.04 24.39 -14.17
C ILE A 771 -8.69 23.32 -15.23
N ASP A 772 -8.80 23.72 -16.49
CA ASP A 772 -8.34 22.98 -17.66
C ASP A 772 -6.81 23.11 -17.78
N THR A 773 -6.09 22.08 -17.35
CA THR A 773 -4.68 21.87 -17.71
C THR A 773 -4.51 20.58 -18.49
N ALA A 774 -5.12 20.50 -19.68
CA ALA A 774 -4.73 19.50 -20.68
C ALA A 774 -5.08 19.94 -22.12
N LYS A 775 -4.68 21.16 -22.53
CA LYS A 775 -4.63 21.55 -23.95
C LYS A 775 -3.38 22.37 -24.27
N ASN A 776 -2.32 21.63 -24.58
CA ASN A 776 -1.20 21.92 -25.48
C ASN A 776 -0.46 20.58 -25.51
N GLU A 777 -0.62 19.72 -26.50
CA GLU A 777 0.07 19.81 -27.78
C GLU A 777 -0.56 18.81 -28.76
N ALA A 778 -1.34 19.28 -29.74
CA ALA A 778 -1.71 18.48 -30.91
C ALA A 778 -2.21 19.40 -32.03
N ALA A 779 -1.28 20.06 -32.72
CA ALA A 779 -1.53 20.61 -34.05
C ALA A 779 -0.17 20.87 -34.73
N ALA A 780 0.22 20.00 -35.67
CA ALA A 780 0.73 20.42 -36.98
C ALA A 780 1.15 19.22 -37.86
N THR A 781 0.50 19.14 -39.02
CA THR A 781 1.01 18.75 -40.36
C THR A 781 1.29 17.27 -40.71
N ILE A 782 0.52 16.79 -41.69
CA ILE A 782 0.92 15.88 -42.79
C ILE A 782 1.17 16.79 -44.02
N PRO A 783 2.12 16.50 -44.95
CA PRO A 783 1.78 15.72 -46.16
C PRO A 783 2.90 14.85 -46.82
N GLU A 784 2.43 13.76 -47.45
CA GLU A 784 2.83 13.08 -48.72
C GLU A 784 4.18 12.35 -48.99
N GLU A 785 3.99 11.08 -49.40
CA GLU A 785 4.62 10.22 -50.44
C GLU A 785 6.10 9.74 -50.38
N ILE A 786 6.30 8.40 -50.48
CA ILE A 786 6.89 7.67 -51.65
C ILE A 786 6.79 6.13 -51.47
N ALA A 787 6.03 5.51 -52.38
CA ALA A 787 6.29 4.32 -53.22
C ALA A 787 6.69 2.90 -52.68
N LYS A 788 5.82 1.95 -53.08
CA LYS A 788 6.06 0.69 -53.82
C LYS A 788 6.67 -0.54 -53.12
N ALA A 789 5.87 -1.62 -53.10
CA ALA A 789 6.18 -2.86 -53.83
C ALA A 789 4.91 -3.67 -54.13
N ASN A 790 4.67 -3.91 -55.43
CA ASN A 790 3.64 -4.77 -56.00
C ASN A 790 3.96 -6.26 -55.79
N LEU A 791 2.93 -7.10 -55.71
CA LEU A 791 2.90 -8.41 -56.36
C LEU A 791 1.48 -8.68 -56.89
N TYR A 792 1.38 -8.70 -58.22
CA TYR A 792 0.23 -9.11 -59.03
C TYR A 792 0.06 -10.64 -59.00
N PHE A 793 -1.16 -11.14 -59.21
CA PHE A 793 -1.58 -12.12 -60.24
C PHE A 793 -3.13 -12.19 -60.22
N GLU A 794 -3.81 -11.55 -61.18
CA GLU A 794 -4.40 -12.10 -62.42
C GLU A 794 -5.80 -12.74 -62.24
N GLU A 795 -6.82 -12.04 -62.76
CA GLU A 795 -8.16 -12.56 -63.05
C GLU A 795 -8.21 -13.26 -64.42
N LYS A 796 -9.04 -14.32 -64.52
CA LYS A 796 -10.10 -14.60 -65.55
C LYS A 796 -10.37 -16.12 -65.71
N PRO A 797 -11.50 -16.57 -66.32
CA PRO A 797 -12.89 -16.07 -66.28
C PRO A 797 -13.96 -17.20 -66.11
N MET A 798 -15.22 -16.78 -65.85
CA MET A 798 -16.55 -17.38 -66.13
C MET A 798 -16.74 -18.91 -66.27
N ASP A 799 -17.76 -19.45 -65.60
CA ASP A 799 -18.93 -19.99 -66.33
C ASP A 799 -20.21 -20.09 -65.49
N ASN A 800 -21.30 -19.60 -66.09
CA ASN A 800 -22.68 -19.64 -65.62
C ASN A 800 -23.25 -21.06 -65.68
N VAL A 801 -23.91 -21.52 -64.61
CA VAL A 801 -25.03 -22.48 -64.75
C VAL A 801 -26.19 -22.04 -63.87
N GLN A 802 -27.29 -21.73 -64.55
CA GLN A 802 -28.59 -21.36 -64.00
C GLN A 802 -29.50 -22.60 -64.03
N LYS A 803 -30.17 -22.92 -62.91
CA LYS A 803 -31.62 -23.18 -62.79
C LYS A 803 -32.02 -24.20 -61.72
N ASN A 804 -32.83 -23.65 -60.81
CA ASN A 804 -34.11 -24.12 -60.27
C ASN A 804 -34.13 -24.96 -58.98
N PRO A 805 -35.02 -24.59 -58.03
CA PRO A 805 -35.14 -25.18 -56.70
C PRO A 805 -36.09 -26.39 -56.70
N PRO A 806 -36.01 -27.25 -55.66
CA PRO A 806 -37.16 -27.98 -55.18
C PRO A 806 -37.63 -27.48 -53.81
N GLU A 807 -38.93 -27.59 -53.65
CA GLU A 807 -39.80 -27.07 -52.59
C GLU A 807 -39.63 -27.72 -51.20
N ASN A 808 -39.99 -26.90 -50.20
CA ASN A 808 -40.62 -27.20 -48.92
C ASN A 808 -39.79 -27.77 -47.75
N GLY A 809 -39.59 -26.87 -46.77
CA GLY A 809 -39.12 -27.11 -45.41
C GLY A 809 -37.95 -26.20 -45.07
N HIS A 810 -38.16 -24.88 -44.94
CA HIS A 810 -37.07 -23.92 -44.69
C HIS A 810 -36.39 -24.18 -43.33
N ILE A 811 -35.31 -24.95 -43.34
CA ILE A 811 -34.31 -25.01 -42.27
C ILE A 811 -33.53 -23.69 -42.33
N LYS A 812 -33.55 -22.92 -41.24
CA LYS A 812 -32.93 -21.59 -41.16
C LYS A 812 -31.45 -21.71 -40.82
N ARG A 813 -30.56 -21.07 -41.59
CA ARG A 813 -29.09 -21.18 -41.44
C ARG A 813 -28.51 -19.91 -40.83
N LEU A 814 -27.74 -20.06 -39.76
CA LEU A 814 -27.14 -18.99 -38.96
C LEU A 814 -25.60 -19.03 -39.09
N LEU A 815 -24.99 -17.92 -39.49
CA LEU A 815 -23.54 -17.75 -39.50
C LEU A 815 -23.11 -16.95 -38.27
N ILE A 816 -22.14 -17.45 -37.50
CA ILE A 816 -21.53 -16.72 -36.37
C ILE A 816 -20.10 -16.34 -36.75
N VAL A 817 -19.76 -15.06 -36.67
CA VAL A 817 -18.43 -14.52 -36.97
C VAL A 817 -17.90 -13.86 -35.71
N ASP A 818 -17.02 -14.55 -34.99
CA ASP A 818 -16.40 -14.07 -33.74
C ASP A 818 -14.99 -14.69 -33.66
N ASP A 819 -13.99 -13.87 -33.35
CA ASP A 819 -12.58 -14.30 -33.26
C ASP A 819 -12.26 -14.99 -31.91
N ASP A 820 -13.05 -14.74 -30.86
CA ASP A 820 -12.93 -15.39 -29.56
C ASP A 820 -13.56 -16.79 -29.55
N VAL A 821 -12.71 -17.80 -29.35
CA VAL A 821 -13.09 -19.22 -29.33
C VAL A 821 -14.05 -19.56 -28.17
N ASN A 822 -13.83 -19.00 -26.98
CA ASN A 822 -14.66 -19.30 -25.81
C ASN A 822 -16.06 -18.73 -26.00
N GLN A 823 -16.13 -17.49 -26.47
CA GLN A 823 -17.39 -16.80 -26.72
C GLN A 823 -18.19 -17.44 -27.85
N ARG A 824 -17.53 -17.79 -28.95
CA ARG A 824 -18.14 -18.52 -30.07
C ARG A 824 -18.74 -19.85 -29.61
N ASN A 825 -18.03 -20.61 -28.76
CA ASN A 825 -18.55 -21.86 -28.20
C ASN A 825 -19.74 -21.63 -27.25
N SER A 826 -19.70 -20.59 -26.40
CA SER A 826 -20.82 -20.22 -25.53
C SER A 826 -22.06 -19.80 -26.32
N LEU A 827 -21.91 -19.04 -27.40
CA LEU A 827 -23.00 -18.66 -28.30
C LEU A 827 -23.60 -19.87 -29.03
N MET A 828 -22.74 -20.77 -29.51
CA MET A 828 -23.18 -22.03 -30.13
C MET A 828 -23.97 -22.91 -29.14
N GLU A 829 -23.58 -22.94 -27.87
CA GLU A 829 -24.30 -23.66 -26.83
C GLU A 829 -25.69 -23.08 -26.56
N LEU A 830 -25.78 -21.76 -26.39
CA LEU A 830 -27.02 -21.05 -26.07
C LEU A 830 -28.04 -21.14 -27.21
N ILE A 831 -27.58 -20.92 -28.44
CA ILE A 831 -28.42 -20.93 -29.64
C ILE A 831 -28.66 -22.36 -30.14
N GLY A 832 -27.80 -23.31 -29.75
CA GLY A 832 -27.86 -24.70 -30.22
C GLY A 832 -29.19 -25.39 -29.95
N ASN A 833 -29.97 -24.92 -28.97
CA ASN A 833 -31.31 -25.41 -28.64
C ASN A 833 -32.45 -24.89 -29.54
N MET A 834 -32.16 -23.97 -30.45
CA MET A 834 -33.13 -23.34 -31.36
C MET A 834 -33.18 -24.06 -32.73
N ASP A 835 -34.20 -23.79 -33.53
CA ASP A 835 -34.39 -24.37 -34.89
C ASP A 835 -33.43 -23.77 -35.96
N PHE A 836 -32.15 -23.54 -35.61
CA PHE A 836 -31.12 -23.01 -36.52
C PHE A 836 -30.05 -24.06 -36.85
N VAL A 837 -29.54 -24.02 -38.08
CA VAL A 837 -28.28 -24.67 -38.46
C VAL A 837 -27.16 -23.65 -38.34
N ILE A 838 -26.32 -23.81 -37.33
CA ILE A 838 -25.27 -22.85 -36.96
C ILE A 838 -23.95 -23.24 -37.64
N LYS A 839 -23.29 -22.27 -38.28
CA LYS A 839 -21.90 -22.39 -38.74
C LYS A 839 -21.11 -21.23 -38.15
N ALA A 840 -19.96 -21.50 -37.56
CA ALA A 840 -19.18 -20.49 -36.85
C ALA A 840 -17.77 -20.38 -37.45
N VAL A 841 -17.28 -19.16 -37.61
CA VAL A 841 -16.00 -18.84 -38.26
C VAL A 841 -15.23 -17.82 -37.43
N SER A 842 -13.92 -17.76 -37.64
CA SER A 842 -13.00 -16.95 -36.82
C SER A 842 -12.53 -15.66 -37.49
N SER A 843 -12.89 -15.46 -38.77
CA SER A 843 -12.40 -14.33 -39.57
C SER A 843 -13.44 -13.83 -40.57
N GLY A 844 -13.37 -12.54 -40.91
CA GLY A 844 -14.27 -11.93 -41.88
C GLY A 844 -14.07 -12.47 -43.30
N LYS A 845 -12.83 -12.83 -43.68
CA LYS A 845 -12.54 -13.48 -44.97
C LYS A 845 -13.22 -14.84 -45.10
N GLU A 846 -13.15 -15.67 -44.05
CA GLU A 846 -13.80 -16.98 -44.01
C GLU A 846 -15.34 -16.81 -44.06
N ALA A 847 -15.88 -15.78 -43.41
CA ALA A 847 -17.30 -15.44 -43.49
C ALA A 847 -17.75 -15.11 -44.92
N ILE A 848 -17.00 -14.30 -45.67
CA ILE A 848 -17.30 -13.97 -47.08
C ILE A 848 -17.19 -15.19 -47.98
N GLU A 849 -16.16 -16.02 -47.82
CA GLU A 849 -16.02 -17.26 -48.59
C GLU A 849 -17.21 -18.20 -48.37
N LEU A 850 -17.69 -18.29 -47.13
CA LEU A 850 -18.87 -19.08 -46.80
C LEU A 850 -20.17 -18.47 -47.30
N LEU A 851 -20.35 -17.16 -47.22
CA LEU A 851 -21.50 -16.47 -47.81
C LEU A 851 -21.54 -16.60 -49.34
N LYS A 852 -20.39 -16.83 -50.01
CA LYS A 852 -20.32 -17.12 -51.44
C LYS A 852 -20.67 -18.58 -51.78
N LEU A 853 -20.38 -19.51 -50.88
CA LEU A 853 -20.56 -20.95 -51.08
C LEU A 853 -21.93 -21.47 -50.60
N ASP A 854 -22.47 -20.89 -49.53
CA ASP A 854 -23.65 -21.35 -48.81
C ASP A 854 -24.65 -20.20 -48.59
N HIS A 855 -25.95 -20.51 -48.59
CA HIS A 855 -26.99 -19.56 -48.19
C HIS A 855 -27.14 -19.51 -46.66
N PHE A 856 -27.28 -18.30 -46.11
CA PHE A 856 -27.56 -18.05 -44.70
C PHE A 856 -28.74 -17.08 -44.56
N ASP A 857 -29.63 -17.34 -43.61
CA ASP A 857 -30.79 -16.49 -43.29
C ASP A 857 -30.42 -15.41 -42.25
N CYS A 858 -29.42 -15.71 -41.41
CA CYS A 858 -29.04 -14.90 -40.28
C CYS A 858 -27.51 -14.89 -40.11
N LEU A 859 -26.96 -13.73 -39.73
CA LEU A 859 -25.55 -13.51 -39.45
C LEU A 859 -25.42 -12.88 -38.07
N ILE A 860 -24.71 -13.51 -37.14
CA ILE A 860 -24.20 -12.89 -35.91
C ILE A 860 -22.77 -12.45 -36.18
N LEU A 861 -22.51 -11.16 -35.98
CA LEU A 861 -21.23 -10.54 -36.31
C LEU A 861 -20.65 -9.81 -35.10
N ASP A 862 -19.43 -10.17 -34.70
CA ASP A 862 -18.59 -9.28 -33.90
C ASP A 862 -17.87 -8.28 -34.80
N LEU A 863 -17.73 -7.05 -34.33
CA LEU A 863 -17.03 -5.98 -35.03
C LEU A 863 -15.51 -6.02 -34.82
N GLY A 864 -15.05 -6.72 -33.77
CA GLY A 864 -13.65 -6.80 -33.34
C GLY A 864 -12.80 -7.86 -34.03
N LEU A 865 -13.04 -8.19 -35.30
CA LEU A 865 -12.35 -9.30 -35.97
C LEU A 865 -10.85 -9.01 -36.22
N SER A 866 -10.03 -10.05 -36.08
CA SER A 866 -8.56 -9.97 -36.21
C SER A 866 -8.02 -9.70 -37.63
N ASP A 867 -8.81 -9.95 -38.69
CA ASP A 867 -8.36 -9.88 -40.09
C ASP A 867 -8.91 -8.71 -40.90
N LYS A 868 -10.10 -8.19 -40.54
CA LYS A 868 -10.80 -7.08 -41.23
C LYS A 868 -11.80 -6.44 -40.26
N SER A 869 -12.04 -5.13 -40.35
CA SER A 869 -13.05 -4.50 -39.47
C SER A 869 -14.46 -5.04 -39.79
N GLY A 870 -15.28 -5.31 -38.76
CA GLY A 870 -16.67 -5.75 -38.99
C GLY A 870 -17.51 -4.75 -39.81
N PHE A 871 -17.15 -3.47 -39.82
CA PHE A 871 -17.74 -2.44 -40.69
C PHE A 871 -17.42 -2.70 -42.17
N ASP A 872 -16.17 -3.00 -42.49
CA ASP A 872 -15.75 -3.30 -43.86
C ASP A 872 -16.37 -4.61 -44.36
N LEU A 873 -16.65 -5.55 -43.46
CA LEU A 873 -17.36 -6.80 -43.76
C LEU A 873 -18.84 -6.53 -44.06
N LEU A 874 -19.52 -5.71 -43.25
CA LEU A 874 -20.90 -5.29 -43.49
C LEU A 874 -21.07 -4.55 -44.82
N ALA A 875 -20.14 -3.64 -45.15
CA ALA A 875 -20.14 -2.92 -46.41
C ALA A 875 -19.98 -3.84 -47.62
N GLU A 876 -19.15 -4.90 -47.52
CA GLU A 876 -18.97 -5.90 -48.58
C GLU A 876 -20.21 -6.78 -48.77
N ILE A 877 -20.87 -7.16 -47.66
CA ILE A 877 -22.11 -7.94 -47.68
C ILE A 877 -23.25 -7.14 -48.33
N LYS A 878 -23.40 -5.85 -48.00
CA LYS A 878 -24.50 -5.03 -48.53
C LYS A 878 -24.31 -4.54 -49.97
N ASN A 879 -23.07 -4.41 -50.44
CA ASN A 879 -22.78 -4.10 -51.85
C ASN A 879 -23.04 -5.27 -52.80
N THR A 880 -23.49 -6.42 -52.29
CA THR A 880 -23.81 -7.61 -53.08
C THR A 880 -25.32 -7.85 -53.04
N GLU A 881 -26.01 -7.69 -54.17
CA GLU A 881 -27.48 -7.89 -54.31
C GLU A 881 -27.96 -9.26 -53.81
N ALA A 882 -27.09 -10.28 -53.80
CA ALA A 882 -27.40 -11.62 -53.33
C ALA A 882 -27.68 -11.72 -51.81
N TYR A 883 -27.31 -10.71 -51.01
CA TYR A 883 -27.41 -10.74 -49.54
C TYR A 883 -28.42 -9.73 -48.96
N GLU A 884 -29.28 -9.15 -49.80
CA GLU A 884 -30.25 -8.14 -49.40
C GLU A 884 -31.24 -8.64 -48.32
N GLN A 885 -31.53 -9.94 -48.32
CA GLN A 885 -32.42 -10.62 -47.36
C GLN A 885 -31.71 -11.17 -46.11
N LEU A 886 -30.38 -11.10 -46.02
CA LEU A 886 -29.61 -11.59 -44.87
C LEU A 886 -29.86 -10.68 -43.66
N LYS A 887 -30.38 -11.23 -42.57
CA LYS A 887 -30.55 -10.50 -41.31
C LYS A 887 -29.25 -10.50 -40.52
N VAL A 888 -28.76 -9.33 -40.16
CA VAL A 888 -27.49 -9.18 -39.44
C VAL A 888 -27.72 -8.74 -38.00
N PHE A 889 -27.28 -9.56 -37.05
CA PHE A 889 -27.26 -9.29 -35.63
C PHE A 889 -25.82 -8.92 -35.25
N ILE A 890 -25.62 -7.72 -34.77
CA ILE A 890 -24.30 -7.29 -34.30
C ILE A 890 -24.18 -7.68 -32.83
N TYR A 891 -23.16 -8.45 -32.50
CA TYR A 891 -22.87 -8.88 -31.13
C TYR A 891 -21.45 -8.47 -30.79
N THR A 892 -21.27 -7.30 -30.18
CA THR A 892 -19.96 -6.68 -30.00
C THR A 892 -19.72 -6.18 -28.58
N GLY A 893 -18.48 -6.27 -28.11
CA GLY A 893 -18.05 -5.77 -26.79
C GLY A 893 -17.42 -4.38 -26.88
N ARG A 894 -17.43 -3.79 -28.07
CA ARG A 894 -16.89 -2.46 -28.35
C ARG A 894 -17.99 -1.41 -28.18
N ASP A 895 -17.68 -0.34 -27.46
CA ASP A 895 -18.55 0.84 -27.41
C ASP A 895 -18.66 1.49 -28.79
N LEU A 896 -19.88 1.75 -29.22
CA LEU A 896 -20.20 2.38 -30.50
C LEU A 896 -20.42 3.88 -30.29
N THR A 897 -19.78 4.69 -31.12
CA THR A 897 -20.11 6.12 -31.18
C THR A 897 -21.48 6.32 -31.84
N SER A 898 -22.15 7.45 -31.59
CA SER A 898 -23.45 7.74 -32.21
C SER A 898 -23.40 7.73 -33.75
N LYS A 899 -22.25 8.05 -34.35
CA LYS A 899 -22.03 7.93 -35.80
C LYS A 899 -21.97 6.47 -36.26
N GLU A 900 -21.24 5.63 -35.53
CA GLU A 900 -21.13 4.20 -35.81
C GLU A 900 -22.47 3.47 -35.58
N GLU A 901 -23.24 3.85 -34.55
CA GLU A 901 -24.56 3.26 -34.29
C GLU A 901 -25.57 3.59 -35.40
N ILE A 902 -25.57 4.83 -35.91
CA ILE A 902 -26.38 5.23 -37.07
C ILE A 902 -25.92 4.48 -38.33
N GLU A 903 -24.62 4.33 -38.54
CA GLU A 903 -24.08 3.57 -39.68
C GLU A 903 -24.46 2.09 -39.61
N LEU A 904 -24.39 1.49 -38.43
CA LEU A 904 -24.75 0.09 -38.20
C LEU A 904 -26.27 -0.14 -38.23
N ASN A 905 -27.10 0.81 -37.78
CA ASN A 905 -28.57 0.72 -37.84
C ASN A 905 -29.12 0.73 -39.29
N LYS A 906 -28.31 1.18 -40.27
CA LYS A 906 -28.65 1.03 -41.70
C LYS A 906 -28.51 -0.41 -42.19
N PHE A 907 -27.73 -1.24 -41.51
CA PHE A 907 -27.33 -2.57 -41.99
C PHE A 907 -27.71 -3.72 -41.06
N ALA A 908 -27.76 -3.48 -39.75
CA ALA A 908 -28.07 -4.45 -38.72
C ALA A 908 -29.58 -4.49 -38.43
N HIS A 909 -30.09 -5.70 -38.24
CA HIS A 909 -31.44 -5.93 -37.75
C HIS A 909 -31.57 -5.59 -36.27
N THR A 910 -30.54 -5.96 -35.49
CA THR A 910 -30.43 -5.64 -34.06
C THR A 910 -28.95 -5.50 -33.71
N ILE A 911 -28.63 -4.53 -32.84
CA ILE A 911 -27.30 -4.34 -32.26
C ILE A 911 -27.36 -4.73 -30.78
N ILE A 912 -26.49 -5.64 -30.36
CA ILE A 912 -26.42 -6.19 -29.00
C ILE A 912 -25.00 -5.98 -28.47
N ILE A 913 -24.90 -5.20 -27.39
CA ILE A 913 -23.64 -4.93 -26.71
C ILE A 913 -23.38 -6.04 -25.68
N LYS A 914 -22.19 -6.67 -25.73
CA LYS A 914 -21.76 -7.76 -24.84
C LYS A 914 -21.81 -7.31 -23.37
N ASN A 915 -22.65 -7.94 -22.56
CA ASN A 915 -22.76 -7.79 -21.10
C ASN A 915 -23.25 -9.11 -20.45
N GLU A 916 -23.33 -9.19 -19.11
CA GLU A 916 -23.71 -10.42 -18.38
C GLU A 916 -25.09 -11.01 -18.74
N HIS A 917 -25.98 -10.26 -19.42
CA HIS A 917 -27.32 -10.71 -19.86
C HIS A 917 -27.52 -10.64 -21.39
N SER A 918 -26.47 -10.25 -22.11
CA SER A 918 -26.47 -10.13 -23.56
C SER A 918 -26.66 -11.47 -24.29
N PRO A 919 -26.21 -12.63 -23.75
CA PRO A 919 -26.47 -13.91 -24.41
C PRO A 919 -27.95 -14.30 -24.36
N GLU A 920 -28.65 -14.08 -23.25
CA GLU A 920 -30.10 -14.33 -23.13
C GLU A 920 -30.91 -13.37 -24.00
N ARG A 921 -30.48 -12.10 -24.10
CA ARG A 921 -31.11 -11.10 -24.99
C ARG A 921 -30.95 -11.46 -26.47
N LEU A 922 -29.78 -11.95 -26.86
CA LEU A 922 -29.55 -12.44 -28.23
C LEU A 922 -30.45 -13.64 -28.54
N VAL A 923 -30.60 -14.57 -27.61
CA VAL A 923 -31.55 -15.70 -27.76
C VAL A 923 -32.98 -15.19 -27.89
N ALA A 924 -33.42 -14.26 -27.04
CA ALA A 924 -34.78 -13.70 -27.10
C ALA A 924 -35.08 -13.03 -28.46
N GLU A 925 -34.12 -12.30 -29.04
CA GLU A 925 -34.33 -11.67 -30.36
C GLU A 925 -34.29 -12.67 -31.51
N LEU A 926 -33.48 -13.72 -31.39
CA LEU A 926 -33.52 -14.83 -32.34
C LEU A 926 -34.84 -15.61 -32.24
N GLU A 927 -35.41 -15.75 -31.04
CA GLU A 927 -36.74 -16.35 -30.81
C GLU A 927 -37.86 -15.49 -31.37
N LEU A 928 -37.80 -14.17 -31.13
CA LEU A 928 -38.75 -13.20 -31.65
C LEU A 928 -38.77 -13.24 -33.18
N TYR A 929 -37.58 -13.23 -33.80
CA TYR A 929 -37.43 -13.36 -35.25
C TYR A 929 -37.98 -14.69 -35.80
N LEU A 930 -37.72 -15.81 -35.13
CA LEU A 930 -38.33 -17.11 -35.46
C LEU A 930 -39.86 -17.09 -35.33
N SER A 931 -40.41 -16.32 -34.39
CA SER A 931 -41.84 -16.23 -34.12
C SER A 931 -42.59 -15.33 -35.13
N GLU A 932 -42.00 -14.20 -35.53
CA GLU A 932 -42.53 -13.29 -36.56
C GLU A 932 -42.61 -13.98 -37.93
N LEU A 933 -41.64 -14.84 -38.23
CA LEU A 933 -41.62 -15.66 -39.44
C LEU A 933 -42.68 -16.77 -39.43
N LYS A 934 -43.03 -17.31 -38.25
CA LYS A 934 -44.10 -18.32 -38.09
C LYS A 934 -45.51 -17.71 -38.17
N THR A 935 -45.68 -16.43 -37.84
CA THR A 935 -46.98 -15.72 -37.91
C THR A 935 -47.32 -15.18 -39.30
N SER A 936 -46.35 -15.16 -40.23
CA SER A 936 -46.52 -14.62 -41.59
C SER A 936 -47.17 -15.59 -42.59
N GLN A 937 -47.64 -16.77 -42.16
CA GLN A 937 -48.34 -17.75 -43.04
C GLN A 937 -49.84 -17.93 -42.75
N ASP A 938 -50.40 -17.30 -41.72
CA ASP A 938 -51.83 -17.38 -41.40
C ASP A 938 -52.36 -15.98 -41.11
N ASN A 939 -52.70 -15.21 -42.16
CA ASN A 939 -53.79 -14.21 -42.17
C ASN A 939 -53.82 -13.41 -43.49
N GLU A 940 -54.18 -14.09 -44.59
CA GLU A 940 -54.97 -13.42 -45.64
C GLU A 940 -56.44 -13.60 -45.27
N SER A 941 -57.08 -12.57 -44.72
CA SER A 941 -58.46 -12.18 -45.07
C SER A 941 -59.00 -11.07 -44.17
N SER A 942 -59.71 -10.16 -44.84
CA SER A 942 -60.71 -9.22 -44.31
C SER A 942 -60.18 -7.94 -43.64
N THR A 943 -60.09 -6.86 -44.41
CA THR A 943 -61.03 -5.73 -44.29
C THR A 943 -60.87 -4.76 -45.44
N THR A 944 -61.63 -4.99 -46.51
CA THR A 944 -61.97 -3.94 -47.47
C THR A 944 -63.30 -3.31 -47.05
N GLU A 945 -63.38 -2.00 -47.18
CA GLU A 945 -64.58 -1.14 -47.17
C GLU A 945 -65.12 -0.59 -45.82
N LYS A 946 -64.56 0.57 -45.45
CA LYS A 946 -65.24 1.88 -45.23
C LYS A 946 -64.27 2.72 -44.41
N ILE A 947 -63.71 3.80 -44.93
CA ILE A 947 -64.28 5.15 -44.79
C ILE A 947 -63.74 6.03 -45.91
N SER A 948 -64.64 6.43 -46.80
CA SER A 948 -64.46 7.56 -47.71
C SER A 948 -64.57 8.85 -46.88
N SER A 949 -63.44 9.53 -46.62
CA SER A 949 -63.36 10.99 -46.40
C SER A 949 -61.93 11.57 -46.16
N THR A 950 -60.84 10.96 -46.66
CA THR A 950 -59.47 11.48 -46.37
C THR A 950 -58.51 11.66 -47.56
N HIS A 951 -58.94 11.49 -48.81
CA HIS A 951 -58.04 11.58 -49.99
C HIS A 951 -57.70 13.01 -50.46
N GLN A 952 -57.51 13.97 -49.56
CA GLN A 952 -57.17 15.36 -49.96
C GLN A 952 -55.69 15.73 -49.80
N LEU A 953 -54.85 14.97 -49.10
CA LEU A 953 -53.43 15.31 -48.92
C LEU A 953 -52.48 14.22 -49.46
N GLU A 954 -53.04 13.19 -50.09
CA GLU A 954 -52.29 12.03 -50.56
C GLU A 954 -51.41 12.37 -51.77
N GLY A 955 -50.12 12.04 -51.70
CA GLY A 955 -49.13 12.27 -52.75
C GLY A 955 -48.55 13.69 -52.79
N LYS A 956 -48.83 14.53 -51.79
CA LYS A 956 -48.22 15.86 -51.64
C LYS A 956 -46.89 15.79 -50.88
N LYS A 957 -45.87 16.50 -51.36
CA LYS A 957 -44.53 16.47 -50.78
C LYS A 957 -44.28 17.67 -49.88
N VAL A 958 -43.86 17.45 -48.64
CA VAL A 958 -43.61 18.50 -47.65
C VAL A 958 -42.17 18.45 -47.16
N LEU A 959 -41.50 19.60 -47.15
CA LEU A 959 -40.18 19.76 -46.55
C LEU A 959 -40.33 20.21 -45.10
N LEU A 960 -39.87 19.38 -44.18
CA LEU A 960 -39.84 19.66 -42.75
C LEU A 960 -38.42 20.07 -42.35
N VAL A 961 -38.26 21.28 -41.80
CA VAL A 961 -36.97 21.84 -41.40
C VAL A 961 -37.03 22.14 -39.90
N ASP A 962 -36.29 21.38 -39.11
CA ASP A 962 -36.23 21.48 -37.64
C ASP A 962 -34.92 20.84 -37.17
N ASP A 963 -34.18 21.47 -36.26
CA ASP A 963 -32.91 20.95 -35.77
C ASP A 963 -33.10 19.88 -34.68
N ASP A 964 -34.30 19.77 -34.09
CA ASP A 964 -34.65 18.74 -33.13
C ASP A 964 -35.31 17.53 -33.80
N ILE A 965 -34.54 16.45 -33.91
CA ILE A 965 -34.95 15.16 -34.51
C ILE A 965 -36.26 14.60 -33.89
N ARG A 966 -36.58 14.93 -32.64
CA ARG A 966 -37.83 14.48 -32.00
C ARG A 966 -39.06 15.18 -32.58
N ASN A 967 -38.95 16.48 -32.88
CA ASN A 967 -40.03 17.23 -33.55
C ASN A 967 -40.21 16.73 -34.98
N VAL A 968 -39.09 16.44 -35.66
CA VAL A 968 -39.05 15.88 -37.00
C VAL A 968 -39.81 14.55 -37.04
N PHE A 969 -39.50 13.64 -36.12
CA PHE A 969 -40.16 12.34 -36.04
C PHE A 969 -41.66 12.46 -35.73
N ALA A 970 -42.03 13.32 -34.78
CA ALA A 970 -43.42 13.52 -34.39
C ALA A 970 -44.28 14.11 -35.52
N LEU A 971 -43.77 15.12 -36.23
CA LEU A 971 -44.48 15.76 -37.33
C LEU A 971 -44.49 14.91 -38.59
N SER A 972 -43.39 14.21 -38.90
CA SER A 972 -43.32 13.28 -40.05
C SER A 972 -44.37 12.18 -39.90
N SER A 973 -44.46 11.57 -38.72
CA SER A 973 -45.47 10.53 -38.43
C SER A 973 -46.91 11.00 -38.65
N VAL A 974 -47.22 12.26 -38.27
CA VAL A 974 -48.56 12.85 -38.47
C VAL A 974 -48.84 13.11 -39.94
N LEU A 975 -47.86 13.61 -40.70
CA LEU A 975 -48.01 13.98 -42.11
C LEU A 975 -48.07 12.74 -43.02
N GLU A 976 -47.25 11.72 -42.75
CA GLU A 976 -47.26 10.44 -43.45
C GLU A 976 -48.57 9.67 -43.23
N MET A 977 -49.16 9.74 -42.03
CA MET A 977 -50.48 9.18 -41.74
C MET A 977 -51.60 9.82 -42.59
N MET A 978 -51.38 11.02 -43.13
CA MET A 978 -52.29 11.69 -44.07
C MET A 978 -51.97 11.40 -45.55
N GLY A 979 -50.96 10.58 -45.83
CA GLY A 979 -50.53 10.20 -47.17
C GLY A 979 -49.58 11.20 -47.85
N MET A 980 -48.96 12.11 -47.09
CA MET A 980 -47.95 13.04 -47.62
C MET A 980 -46.55 12.40 -47.64
N GLU A 981 -45.71 12.79 -48.59
CA GLU A 981 -44.29 12.42 -48.64
C GLU A 981 -43.48 13.49 -47.88
N VAL A 982 -42.71 13.09 -46.87
CA VAL A 982 -41.97 14.01 -46.01
C VAL A 982 -40.47 13.97 -46.36
N VAL A 983 -39.90 15.14 -46.62
CA VAL A 983 -38.46 15.34 -46.82
C VAL A 983 -37.94 16.17 -45.65
N PHE A 984 -36.78 15.83 -45.11
CA PHE A 984 -36.24 16.44 -43.89
C PHE A 984 -34.96 17.23 -44.16
N ALA A 985 -34.78 18.37 -43.46
CA ALA A 985 -33.54 19.13 -43.38
C ALA A 985 -33.23 19.53 -41.93
N GLU A 986 -31.97 19.40 -41.51
CA GLU A 986 -31.52 19.69 -40.13
C GLU A 986 -31.32 21.19 -39.86
N ASN A 987 -31.20 22.01 -40.90
CA ASN A 987 -31.01 23.45 -40.77
C ASN A 987 -31.41 24.23 -42.03
N GLY A 988 -31.39 25.56 -41.95
CA GLY A 988 -31.74 26.44 -43.06
C GLY A 988 -30.88 26.27 -44.31
N LEU A 989 -29.59 25.92 -44.18
CA LEU A 989 -28.69 25.73 -45.33
C LEU A 989 -29.03 24.43 -46.08
N GLU A 990 -29.30 23.36 -45.35
CA GLU A 990 -29.71 22.09 -45.93
C GLU A 990 -31.07 22.21 -46.62
N SER A 991 -32.00 22.96 -46.03
CA SER A 991 -33.32 23.20 -46.64
C SER A 991 -33.21 23.83 -48.04
N LEU A 992 -32.29 24.78 -48.21
CA LEU A 992 -32.02 25.42 -49.51
C LEU A 992 -31.40 24.46 -50.51
N ARG A 993 -30.50 23.57 -50.06
CA ARG A 993 -29.90 22.53 -50.90
C ARG A 993 -30.97 21.56 -51.40
N ILE A 994 -31.82 21.09 -50.49
CA ILE A 994 -32.90 20.14 -50.81
C ILE A 994 -33.93 20.76 -51.74
N LEU A 995 -34.32 22.02 -51.54
CA LEU A 995 -35.25 22.73 -52.45
C LEU A 995 -34.67 22.86 -53.86
N ASN A 996 -33.37 23.13 -53.99
CA ASN A 996 -32.71 23.18 -55.30
C ASN A 996 -32.58 21.81 -55.99
N GLU A 997 -32.53 20.73 -55.21
CA GLU A 997 -32.47 19.34 -55.72
C GLU A 997 -33.87 18.75 -55.99
N ASN A 998 -34.92 19.29 -55.36
CA ASN A 998 -36.29 18.76 -55.38
C ASN A 998 -37.32 19.87 -55.64
N SER A 999 -37.58 20.18 -56.92
CA SER A 999 -38.56 21.20 -57.33
C SER A 999 -40.04 20.75 -57.18
N ASP A 1000 -40.27 19.52 -56.71
CA ASP A 1000 -41.59 18.90 -56.52
C ASP A 1000 -42.16 19.06 -55.11
N ILE A 1001 -41.48 19.81 -54.23
CA ILE A 1001 -41.96 20.13 -52.87
C ILE A 1001 -43.16 21.09 -52.95
N ASP A 1002 -44.28 20.69 -52.35
CA ASP A 1002 -45.54 21.44 -52.34
C ASP A 1002 -45.68 22.41 -51.16
N LEU A 1003 -44.98 22.17 -50.04
CA LEU A 1003 -45.08 22.98 -48.81
C LEU A 1003 -43.79 22.87 -47.97
N VAL A 1004 -43.43 23.94 -47.24
CA VAL A 1004 -42.32 23.93 -46.27
C VAL A 1004 -42.85 24.20 -44.86
N LEU A 1005 -42.50 23.35 -43.91
CA LEU A 1005 -42.63 23.62 -42.47
C LEU A 1005 -41.25 24.02 -41.96
N MET A 1006 -41.10 25.27 -41.51
CA MET A 1006 -39.80 25.87 -41.18
C MET A 1006 -39.73 26.24 -39.72
N ASP A 1007 -38.88 25.59 -38.93
CA ASP A 1007 -38.56 26.09 -37.60
C ASP A 1007 -37.79 27.41 -37.68
N ILE A 1008 -38.14 28.32 -36.78
CA ILE A 1008 -37.54 29.66 -36.74
C ILE A 1008 -36.19 29.64 -36.01
N MET A 1009 -36.03 28.82 -34.99
CA MET A 1009 -34.85 28.82 -34.11
C MET A 1009 -33.98 27.59 -34.39
N MET A 1010 -33.05 27.69 -35.33
CA MET A 1010 -32.14 26.61 -35.71
C MET A 1010 -30.67 27.10 -35.78
N PRO A 1011 -29.66 26.24 -35.53
CA PRO A 1011 -28.25 26.56 -35.67
C PRO A 1011 -27.79 26.69 -37.13
N GLU A 1012 -26.61 27.29 -37.33
CA GLU A 1012 -25.99 27.63 -38.63
C GLU A 1012 -26.73 28.69 -39.47
N MET A 1013 -27.99 28.45 -39.81
CA MET A 1013 -28.88 29.38 -40.51
C MET A 1013 -30.27 29.31 -39.89
N ASP A 1014 -30.70 30.42 -39.30
CA ASP A 1014 -32.01 30.52 -38.66
C ASP A 1014 -33.15 30.50 -39.70
N GLY A 1015 -34.37 30.17 -39.24
CA GLY A 1015 -35.52 30.06 -40.14
C GLY A 1015 -35.93 31.38 -40.77
N TYR A 1016 -35.62 32.52 -40.14
CA TYR A 1016 -35.86 33.84 -40.74
C TYR A 1016 -34.97 34.05 -41.97
N GLU A 1017 -33.68 33.78 -41.85
CA GLU A 1017 -32.69 33.89 -42.93
C GLU A 1017 -32.97 32.87 -44.04
N ALA A 1018 -33.40 31.65 -43.68
CA ALA A 1018 -33.79 30.63 -44.63
C ALA A 1018 -35.01 31.06 -45.46
N ILE A 1019 -36.07 31.59 -44.83
CA ILE A 1019 -37.27 32.09 -45.53
C ILE A 1019 -36.90 33.23 -46.47
N GLU A 1020 -36.08 34.19 -46.03
CA GLU A 1020 -35.64 35.31 -46.87
C GLU A 1020 -34.88 34.83 -48.11
N LYS A 1021 -33.99 33.84 -47.95
CA LYS A 1021 -33.26 33.23 -49.06
C LYS A 1021 -34.16 32.44 -50.00
N ILE A 1022 -35.13 31.68 -49.49
CA ILE A 1022 -36.13 30.97 -50.32
C ILE A 1022 -36.94 31.98 -51.13
N ARG A 1023 -37.35 33.10 -50.53
CA ARG A 1023 -38.11 34.16 -51.23
C ARG A 1023 -37.29 34.98 -52.22
N SER A 1024 -35.97 35.05 -52.05
CA SER A 1024 -35.08 35.67 -53.02
C SER A 1024 -34.94 34.85 -54.33
N ASN A 1025 -35.30 33.56 -54.30
CA ASN A 1025 -35.30 32.69 -55.46
C ASN A 1025 -36.65 32.76 -56.20
N THR A 1026 -36.64 33.21 -57.45
CA THR A 1026 -37.84 33.35 -58.30
C THR A 1026 -38.60 32.05 -58.55
N GLU A 1027 -37.95 30.89 -58.38
CA GLU A 1027 -38.57 29.57 -58.55
C GLU A 1027 -39.50 29.20 -57.37
N PHE A 1028 -39.20 29.67 -56.16
CA PHE A 1028 -39.94 29.35 -54.93
C PHE A 1028 -40.79 30.51 -54.40
N GLU A 1029 -41.00 31.56 -55.20
CA GLU A 1029 -41.76 32.75 -54.82
C GLU A 1029 -43.19 32.42 -54.33
N ARG A 1030 -43.80 31.35 -54.87
CA ARG A 1030 -45.16 30.90 -54.54
C ARG A 1030 -45.22 29.68 -53.62
N LEU A 1031 -44.08 29.11 -53.23
CA LEU A 1031 -44.05 27.93 -52.36
C LEU A 1031 -44.60 28.31 -50.97
N PRO A 1032 -45.66 27.65 -50.45
CA PRO A 1032 -46.14 27.95 -49.12
C PRO A 1032 -45.11 27.59 -48.05
N ILE A 1033 -44.84 28.53 -47.13
CA ILE A 1033 -43.94 28.30 -45.99
C ILE A 1033 -44.69 28.59 -44.69
N ILE A 1034 -44.85 27.59 -43.84
CA ILE A 1034 -45.46 27.74 -42.52
C ILE A 1034 -44.34 27.77 -41.48
N ALA A 1035 -44.20 28.89 -40.78
CA ALA A 1035 -43.21 29.08 -39.73
C ALA A 1035 -43.63 28.40 -38.43
N LEU A 1036 -42.79 27.52 -37.87
CA LEU A 1036 -42.95 26.94 -36.55
C LEU A 1036 -42.20 27.82 -35.54
N THR A 1037 -42.90 28.42 -34.57
CA THR A 1037 -42.28 29.36 -33.61
C THR A 1037 -42.55 28.98 -32.15
N ALA A 1038 -41.55 29.12 -31.28
CA ALA A 1038 -41.67 28.86 -29.85
C ALA A 1038 -42.44 29.95 -29.06
N LYS A 1039 -42.71 31.13 -29.65
CA LYS A 1039 -43.35 32.26 -28.96
C LYS A 1039 -44.70 32.65 -29.57
N ALA A 1040 -45.72 32.70 -28.71
CA ALA A 1040 -47.08 33.09 -29.08
C ALA A 1040 -47.35 34.62 -29.01
N MET A 1041 -46.32 35.47 -29.03
CA MET A 1041 -46.47 36.93 -28.95
C MET A 1041 -46.85 37.55 -30.32
N LYS A 1042 -47.56 38.69 -30.33
CA LYS A 1042 -48.01 39.35 -31.58
C LYS A 1042 -46.87 39.82 -32.49
N GLU A 1043 -45.72 40.14 -31.92
CA GLU A 1043 -44.58 40.75 -32.63
C GLU A 1043 -43.79 39.74 -33.47
N ASP A 1044 -43.55 38.52 -32.95
CA ASP A 1044 -42.87 37.44 -33.70
C ASP A 1044 -43.70 36.95 -34.89
N ARG A 1045 -45.03 36.95 -34.75
CA ARG A 1045 -45.97 36.59 -35.82
C ARG A 1045 -45.94 37.57 -36.99
N LEU A 1046 -45.88 38.86 -36.69
CA LEU A 1046 -45.76 39.91 -37.72
C LEU A 1046 -44.41 39.80 -38.44
N LYS A 1047 -43.34 39.51 -37.70
CA LYS A 1047 -41.99 39.35 -38.25
C LYS A 1047 -41.87 38.17 -39.23
N CYS A 1048 -42.45 37.00 -38.93
CA CYS A 1048 -42.45 35.86 -39.86
C CYS A 1048 -43.17 36.18 -41.17
N LEU A 1049 -44.32 36.87 -41.09
CA LEU A 1049 -45.11 37.25 -42.27
C LEU A 1049 -44.43 38.35 -43.10
N GLU A 1050 -43.77 39.31 -42.45
CA GLU A 1050 -43.00 40.37 -43.14
C GLU A 1050 -41.79 39.83 -43.91
N ILE A 1051 -41.16 38.77 -43.42
CA ILE A 1051 -40.01 38.11 -44.04
C ILE A 1051 -40.42 37.13 -45.16
N GLY A 1052 -41.74 36.87 -45.30
CA GLY A 1052 -42.32 36.13 -46.41
C GLY A 1052 -42.81 34.72 -46.08
N ALA A 1053 -42.97 34.38 -44.80
CA ALA A 1053 -43.75 33.18 -44.44
C ALA A 1053 -45.20 33.33 -44.91
N SER A 1054 -45.80 32.24 -45.37
CA SER A 1054 -47.21 32.17 -45.74
C SER A 1054 -48.11 32.17 -44.51
N ASP A 1055 -47.72 31.42 -43.49
CA ASP A 1055 -48.43 31.34 -42.22
C ASP A 1055 -47.49 31.00 -41.06
N TYR A 1056 -48.02 30.91 -39.85
CA TYR A 1056 -47.26 30.47 -38.68
C TYR A 1056 -48.09 29.59 -37.75
N ILE A 1057 -47.40 28.76 -36.98
CA ILE A 1057 -47.98 27.94 -35.91
C ILE A 1057 -47.06 27.97 -34.69
N ALA A 1058 -47.65 28.07 -33.50
CA ALA A 1058 -46.89 28.06 -32.26
C ALA A 1058 -46.54 26.63 -31.85
N LYS A 1059 -45.30 26.40 -31.41
CA LYS A 1059 -44.87 25.16 -30.75
C LYS A 1059 -45.35 25.18 -29.28
N PRO A 1060 -45.81 24.06 -28.70
CA PRO A 1060 -45.94 22.73 -29.30
C PRO A 1060 -47.06 22.67 -30.35
N VAL A 1061 -46.78 22.03 -31.49
CA VAL A 1061 -47.68 22.00 -32.64
C VAL A 1061 -48.83 21.04 -32.40
N GLU A 1062 -50.07 21.54 -32.39
CA GLU A 1062 -51.27 20.69 -32.31
C GLU A 1062 -51.58 20.08 -33.70
N PRO A 1063 -51.69 18.74 -33.83
CA PRO A 1063 -51.89 18.08 -35.13
C PRO A 1063 -53.12 18.58 -35.88
N GLU A 1064 -54.26 18.74 -35.22
CA GLU A 1064 -55.51 19.21 -35.86
C GLU A 1064 -55.37 20.63 -36.42
N GLN A 1065 -54.61 21.49 -35.74
CA GLN A 1065 -54.35 22.87 -36.17
C GLN A 1065 -53.39 22.92 -37.36
N LEU A 1066 -52.30 22.15 -37.32
CA LEU A 1066 -51.33 22.04 -38.42
C LEU A 1066 -52.00 21.52 -39.70
N ILE A 1067 -52.80 20.46 -39.58
CA ILE A 1067 -53.52 19.87 -40.71
C ILE A 1067 -54.49 20.87 -41.33
N SER A 1068 -55.19 21.65 -40.50
CA SER A 1068 -56.11 22.68 -40.98
C SER A 1068 -55.37 23.78 -41.75
N LEU A 1069 -54.19 24.19 -41.30
CA LEU A 1069 -53.33 25.16 -41.98
C LEU A 1069 -52.77 24.64 -43.31
N ILE A 1070 -52.25 23.41 -43.33
CA ILE A 1070 -51.74 22.78 -44.56
C ILE A 1070 -52.83 22.68 -45.62
N LYS A 1071 -54.07 22.34 -45.21
CA LYS A 1071 -55.22 22.31 -46.13
C LYS A 1071 -55.54 23.66 -46.76
N VAL A 1072 -55.40 24.77 -46.03
CA VAL A 1072 -55.67 26.13 -46.53
C VAL A 1072 -54.65 26.60 -47.57
N TRP A 1073 -53.42 26.10 -47.52
CA TRP A 1073 -52.34 26.52 -48.42
C TRP A 1073 -52.13 25.60 -49.62
N LEU A 1074 -52.56 24.33 -49.51
CA LEU A 1074 -52.53 23.37 -50.61
C LEU A 1074 -53.84 23.30 -51.41
N TYR A 1075 -54.95 23.88 -50.89
CA TYR A 1075 -56.29 23.92 -51.52
C TYR A 1075 -57.01 25.24 -51.23
#